data_AF-A0A9N9ZAA3-F1
#
_entry.id   AF-A0A9N9ZAA3-F1
#
_cell.length_a   1.000
_cell.length_b   1.000
_cell.length_c   1.000
_cell.angle_alpha   90.00
_cell.angle_beta   90.00
_cell.angle_gamma   90.00
#
_symmetry.space_group_name_H-M   'P 1'
#
loop_
_entity.id
_entity.type
_entity.pdbx_description
1 polymer ?
#
loop_
_entity_poly.entity_id
_entity_poly.type
_entity_poly.pdbx_seq_one_letter_code
_entity_poly.pdbx_strand_id
1 'polypeptide(L)'
;MAAIKQLITSAVTTFHGQPSRDWESTDDIQLCNEIWPALVEAYPLHPDQYSHLATFAKDQISKLRTLRLQRPGTEADIVRLVKDLHTLINEPREDVIQRFQRFLQLDEESSADQNSVTRVLEILASLYLTTTIAIERDPEKADHAPIKWEKSICLQAAINSYMEREEATEWSISKSTIDQRLKLHSLVANYGFEVDWTNDFNEHLRIDESTKVISIYEHKVWLYAHLRPNTQCPLPRTAMEECLDTLNILFPHHEPSTAAFLKSRGRSFHLLGSCGRKPSRDLRDYPRWGRNLDQLLRVLEGPPSGIRQLLPKPKEGKLLDLVNFWIAVSVAFLTGISFVFGLMAVIFAKMSYDVSLESLRVTREQYLLSLAQACSDKEVPDALVLPPGDSAQNFTNKFSFKAQDIWAASNAGCALFQECTRVLRGLGEDQKDVPVSLRVGFRNGRVFLKVANRRASWYEAYTNENDPCSSFILARSAYTNQNATHSLSLAREWLSSCLENTGTNAHHRCVPPNPTGFMPSLILRITPDNGSFRLNLCKPDQTQVGRYACLSYCWGGDQKTKLGKSNRSAWLTDIPVADLPIVVVEAITVLMSLQFNNLWVDALCIVQDDKEDVSKQVGMMPQIYQNATVTITASTSSTCYESFLKPKSPPPLYRAGLALAVELPNTERGTMFLRDCDDDVPFREPVSQRAWTLQENILSPRLLEYGYERVRWSCRSLQTSQGGSIQSPGQYSSRFIFYNSLGSNIGAHPHDQRAVAWWRVLSDFTRRGLSFPTDKLPAISAIASELAASSEPRDDYLAGLWRRDLPLHLLWRADFPRRARPRSYRAPSWSWAAVESPVFHPHASDGEEEWARTADLARCLTVVGYSAEPVSPAAMYAGVRSAHLIVRGFVLDARLFRTGTEYEIQSPLIHLQERTKTYYPDAIEDEGFLAGSAGRDVSLLLIIPHSTESSPQGIVLIQRENEQTFSRIGYFILKTGRGIANSQDSTKLGVQNTLPPGDWTNRNVRIE
;
A
#
# COMPACT_ATOMS: atom_id res chain seq x y z
N MET A 1 -67.78 8.57 -4.80
CA MET A 1 -67.30 9.97 -4.67
C MET A 1 -66.57 10.24 -3.35
N ALA A 2 -67.05 9.81 -2.18
CA ALA A 2 -66.32 10.01 -0.92
C ALA A 2 -64.93 9.31 -0.89
N ALA A 3 -64.82 8.10 -1.45
CA ALA A 3 -63.54 7.38 -1.59
C ALA A 3 -62.56 8.04 -2.59
N ILE A 4 -63.08 8.72 -3.63
CA ILE A 4 -62.26 9.50 -4.58
C ILE A 4 -61.78 10.80 -3.93
N LYS A 5 -62.62 11.43 -3.07
CA LYS A 5 -62.19 12.56 -2.24
C LYS A 5 -61.08 12.16 -1.25
N GLN A 6 -61.19 10.98 -0.63
CA GLN A 6 -60.18 10.50 0.33
C GLN A 6 -58.84 10.11 -0.34
N LEU A 7 -58.88 9.56 -1.56
CA LEU A 7 -57.68 9.28 -2.35
C LEU A 7 -57.00 10.55 -2.88
N ILE A 8 -57.75 11.60 -3.22
CA ILE A 8 -57.19 12.90 -3.62
C ILE A 8 -56.61 13.63 -2.40
N THR A 9 -57.24 13.57 -1.23
CA THR A 9 -56.70 14.20 0.00
C THR A 9 -55.46 13.47 0.54
N SER A 10 -55.37 12.15 0.38
CA SER A 10 -54.18 11.38 0.74
C SER A 10 -53.02 11.51 -0.26
N ALA A 11 -53.29 11.70 -1.55
CA ALA A 11 -52.24 11.86 -2.57
C ALA A 11 -51.67 13.29 -2.62
N VAL A 12 -52.45 14.31 -2.25
CA VAL A 12 -51.99 15.70 -2.21
C VAL A 12 -51.13 16.01 -0.97
N THR A 13 -51.25 15.22 0.10
CA THR A 13 -50.44 15.40 1.33
C THR A 13 -49.08 14.70 1.30
N THR A 14 -48.80 13.81 0.33
CA THR A 14 -47.51 13.08 0.27
C THR A 14 -46.51 13.62 -0.77
N PHE A 15 -46.86 14.67 -1.55
CA PHE A 15 -45.97 15.24 -2.57
C PHE A 15 -45.58 16.71 -2.37
N HIS A 16 -45.97 17.31 -1.24
CA HIS A 16 -45.39 18.55 -0.75
C HIS A 16 -44.69 18.27 0.58
N GLY A 17 -43.37 18.17 0.54
CA GLY A 17 -42.56 18.45 1.72
C GLY A 17 -43.02 19.78 2.30
N GLN A 18 -43.19 19.82 3.62
CA GLN A 18 -43.61 21.01 4.35
C GLN A 18 -42.90 22.26 3.80
N PRO A 19 -43.62 23.30 3.36
CA PRO A 19 -43.11 24.64 3.56
C PRO A 19 -43.18 24.88 5.06
N SER A 20 -42.04 24.74 5.73
CA SER A 20 -41.85 25.43 7.00
C SER A 20 -41.91 26.93 6.72
N ARG A 21 -42.70 27.65 7.54
CA ARG A 21 -42.94 29.10 7.59
C ARG A 21 -44.19 29.56 6.84
N ASP A 22 -45.23 29.72 7.64
CA ASP A 22 -46.02 30.94 7.79
C ASP A 22 -46.33 31.70 6.50
N TRP A 23 -47.62 31.73 6.19
CA TRP A 23 -48.27 32.77 5.43
C TRP A 23 -47.91 34.16 6.03
N GLU A 24 -46.88 34.81 5.52
CA GLU A 24 -46.85 36.29 5.47
C GLU A 24 -47.74 36.67 4.28
N SER A 25 -49.06 36.58 4.46
CA SER A 25 -50.01 37.58 4.95
C SER A 25 -50.41 38.57 3.85
N THR A 26 -51.70 38.87 3.78
CA THR A 26 -52.29 39.91 2.94
C THR A 26 -51.56 41.26 3.05
N ASP A 27 -50.79 41.45 4.14
CA ASP A 27 -50.03 42.64 4.47
C ASP A 27 -48.82 42.86 3.54
N ASP A 28 -48.13 41.82 3.06
CA ASP A 28 -46.97 41.97 2.16
C ASP A 28 -47.36 42.51 0.79
N ILE A 29 -48.50 42.01 0.29
CA ILE A 29 -49.10 42.47 -0.96
C ILE A 29 -49.63 43.89 -0.76
N GLN A 30 -50.27 44.18 0.38
CA GLN A 30 -50.74 45.51 0.71
C GLN A 30 -49.60 46.53 0.78
N LEU A 31 -48.49 46.20 1.45
CA LEU A 31 -47.29 47.03 1.52
C LEU A 31 -46.72 47.32 0.14
N CYS A 32 -46.56 46.28 -0.70
CA CYS A 32 -46.09 46.48 -2.07
C CYS A 32 -47.02 47.39 -2.87
N ASN A 33 -48.34 47.23 -2.73
CA ASN A 33 -49.32 48.08 -3.43
C ASN A 33 -49.32 49.52 -2.93
N GLU A 34 -49.04 49.73 -1.64
CA GLU A 34 -48.97 51.07 -1.05
C GLU A 34 -47.73 51.84 -1.52
N ILE A 35 -46.60 51.15 -1.72
CA ILE A 35 -45.34 51.70 -2.24
C ILE A 35 -45.40 51.84 -3.77
N TRP A 36 -45.90 50.84 -4.48
CA TRP A 36 -46.04 50.79 -5.94
C TRP A 36 -47.49 50.53 -6.35
N PRO A 37 -48.33 51.57 -6.46
CA PRO A 37 -49.74 51.43 -6.81
C PRO A 37 -50.01 50.70 -8.14
N ALA A 38 -49.03 50.72 -9.06
CA ALA A 38 -49.08 50.03 -10.35
C ALA A 38 -49.21 48.49 -10.26
N LEU A 39 -48.90 47.88 -9.10
CA LEU A 39 -48.90 46.42 -8.93
C LEU A 39 -50.32 45.81 -8.83
N VAL A 40 -51.33 46.58 -8.41
CA VAL A 40 -52.69 46.11 -8.07
C VAL A 40 -53.46 45.52 -9.26
N GLU A 41 -53.27 46.08 -10.47
CA GLU A 41 -54.04 45.67 -11.64
C GLU A 41 -53.39 44.52 -12.41
N ALA A 42 -52.20 44.06 -11.98
CA ALA A 42 -51.27 43.35 -12.84
C ALA A 42 -51.59 41.86 -13.09
N TYR A 43 -52.00 41.08 -12.09
CA TYR A 43 -52.12 39.61 -12.23
C TYR A 43 -52.90 38.94 -11.09
N PRO A 44 -53.55 37.78 -11.31
CA PRO A 44 -54.07 36.93 -10.23
C PRO A 44 -52.92 36.26 -9.44
N LEU A 45 -52.62 36.83 -8.27
CA LEU A 45 -52.04 36.26 -7.04
C LEU A 45 -51.28 34.92 -7.15
N HIS A 46 -49.96 34.98 -7.36
CA HIS A 46 -49.03 33.98 -6.80
C HIS A 46 -48.20 34.66 -5.70
N PRO A 47 -48.45 34.39 -4.40
CA PRO A 47 -47.81 35.08 -3.27
C PRO A 47 -46.27 35.09 -3.34
N ASP A 48 -45.68 33.99 -3.82
CA ASP A 48 -44.24 33.81 -3.96
C ASP A 48 -43.55 34.82 -4.90
N GLN A 49 -44.30 35.52 -5.77
CA GLN A 49 -43.74 36.50 -6.70
C GLN A 49 -43.56 37.88 -6.07
N TYR A 50 -44.37 38.18 -5.04
CA TYR A 50 -44.32 39.44 -4.31
C TYR A 50 -43.47 39.33 -3.05
N SER A 51 -43.30 38.13 -2.49
CA SER A 51 -42.57 37.92 -1.23
C SER A 51 -41.13 38.45 -1.26
N HIS A 52 -40.40 38.29 -2.36
CA HIS A 52 -39.03 38.84 -2.49
C HIS A 52 -39.02 40.36 -2.62
N LEU A 53 -39.99 40.95 -3.34
CA LEU A 53 -40.15 42.41 -3.44
C LEU A 53 -40.59 43.04 -2.11
N ALA A 54 -41.48 42.36 -1.37
CA ALA A 54 -41.90 42.74 -0.03
C ALA A 54 -40.75 42.62 0.98
N THR A 55 -39.94 41.56 0.88
CA THR A 55 -38.73 41.39 1.70
C THR A 55 -37.73 42.52 1.46
N PHE A 56 -37.50 42.89 0.20
CA PHE A 56 -36.68 44.06 -0.15
C PHE A 56 -37.25 45.35 0.46
N ALA A 57 -38.56 45.58 0.31
CA ALA A 57 -39.21 46.76 0.88
C ALA A 57 -39.06 46.83 2.40
N LYS A 58 -39.33 45.71 3.10
CA LYS A 58 -39.15 45.58 4.56
C LYS A 58 -37.69 45.83 4.98
N ASP A 59 -36.71 45.33 4.22
CA ASP A 59 -35.28 45.56 4.49
C ASP A 59 -34.91 47.05 4.38
N GLN A 60 -35.33 47.74 3.31
CA GLN A 60 -35.11 49.18 3.16
C GLN A 60 -35.83 50.00 4.24
N ILE A 61 -37.06 49.62 4.58
CA ILE A 61 -37.83 50.22 5.70
C ILE A 61 -37.09 50.02 7.03
N SER A 62 -36.49 48.85 7.26
CA SER A 62 -35.72 48.59 8.48
C SER A 62 -34.48 49.47 8.57
N LYS A 63 -33.77 49.70 7.45
CA LYS A 63 -32.62 50.61 7.39
C LYS A 63 -33.02 52.04 7.75
N LEU A 64 -34.20 52.51 7.31
CA LEU A 64 -34.74 53.80 7.72
C LEU A 64 -34.98 53.88 9.23
N ARG A 65 -35.52 52.81 9.84
CA ARG A 65 -35.76 52.75 11.31
C ARG A 65 -34.46 52.85 12.13
N THR A 66 -33.32 52.44 11.58
CA THR A 66 -32.03 52.54 12.31
C THR A 66 -31.48 53.95 12.45
N LEU A 67 -31.98 54.93 11.69
CA LEU A 67 -31.40 56.28 11.59
C LEU A 67 -31.72 57.24 12.76
N ARG A 68 -32.32 56.77 13.88
CA ARG A 68 -32.64 57.57 15.09
C ARG A 68 -33.29 58.94 14.81
N LEU A 69 -34.15 59.03 13.81
CA LEU A 69 -34.90 60.26 13.50
C LEU A 69 -36.00 60.48 14.54
N GLN A 70 -36.32 61.73 14.90
CA GLN A 70 -37.40 62.05 15.85
C GLN A 70 -38.80 61.61 15.34
N ARG A 71 -38.97 61.54 14.01
CA ARG A 71 -40.02 60.85 13.23
C ARG A 71 -39.36 60.42 11.90
N PRO A 72 -39.67 59.26 11.26
CA PRO A 72 -40.94 58.52 11.30
C PRO A 72 -40.81 57.11 11.89
N GLY A 73 -41.74 56.73 12.77
CA GLY A 73 -41.69 55.44 13.46
C GLY A 73 -42.56 54.34 12.83
N THR A 74 -43.56 54.71 12.01
CA THR A 74 -44.54 53.77 11.49
C THR A 74 -44.37 53.48 10.00
N GLU A 75 -44.84 52.31 9.57
CA GLU A 75 -44.82 51.88 8.16
C GLU A 75 -45.63 52.82 7.25
N ALA A 76 -46.76 53.34 7.76
CA ALA A 76 -47.61 54.31 7.06
C ALA A 76 -46.90 55.66 6.79
N ASP A 77 -46.03 56.10 7.71
CA ASP A 77 -45.25 57.32 7.53
C ASP A 77 -44.22 57.16 6.40
N ILE A 78 -43.58 55.99 6.30
CA ILE A 78 -42.59 55.70 5.26
C ILE A 78 -43.28 55.58 3.89
N VAL A 79 -44.42 54.90 3.82
CA VAL A 79 -45.27 54.86 2.61
C VAL A 79 -45.66 56.26 2.16
N ARG A 80 -46.02 57.16 3.10
CA ARG A 80 -46.32 58.56 2.79
C ARG A 80 -45.11 59.29 2.23
N LEU A 81 -43.92 59.11 2.83
CA LEU A 81 -42.69 59.71 2.34
C LEU A 81 -42.30 59.26 0.93
N VAL A 82 -42.53 57.98 0.60
CA VAL A 82 -42.33 57.48 -0.78
C VAL A 82 -43.31 58.16 -1.75
N LYS A 83 -44.58 58.33 -1.37
CA LYS A 83 -45.57 59.04 -2.18
C LYS A 83 -45.22 60.52 -2.36
N ASP A 84 -44.72 61.17 -1.31
CA ASP A 84 -44.27 62.56 -1.38
C ASP A 84 -43.06 62.67 -2.34
N LEU A 85 -42.08 61.75 -2.25
CA LEU A 85 -40.96 61.69 -3.20
C LEU A 85 -41.43 61.52 -4.65
N HIS A 86 -42.44 60.69 -4.89
CA HIS A 86 -43.03 60.48 -6.22
C HIS A 86 -43.52 61.81 -6.83
N THR A 87 -44.18 62.66 -6.05
CA THR A 87 -44.66 63.98 -6.51
C THR A 87 -43.55 64.99 -6.76
N LEU A 88 -42.38 64.80 -6.15
CA LEU A 88 -41.26 65.74 -6.14
C LEU A 88 -40.13 65.36 -7.10
N ILE A 89 -40.30 64.32 -7.92
CA ILE A 89 -39.21 63.75 -8.71
C ILE A 89 -38.61 64.71 -9.75
N ASN A 90 -39.42 65.67 -10.21
CA ASN A 90 -39.02 66.68 -11.20
C ASN A 90 -38.49 67.96 -10.56
N GLU A 91 -38.48 68.06 -9.22
CA GLU A 91 -37.96 69.22 -8.50
C GLU A 91 -36.44 69.08 -8.30
N PRO A 92 -35.68 70.20 -8.26
CA PRO A 92 -34.25 70.18 -7.95
C PRO A 92 -33.95 69.51 -6.61
N ARG A 93 -32.82 68.80 -6.51
CA ARG A 93 -32.43 68.06 -5.30
C ARG A 93 -32.47 68.90 -4.03
N GLU A 94 -32.00 70.15 -4.09
CA GLU A 94 -31.97 71.05 -2.94
C GLU A 94 -33.36 71.38 -2.41
N ASP A 95 -34.35 71.56 -3.31
CA ASP A 95 -35.73 71.81 -2.93
C ASP A 95 -36.38 70.57 -2.30
N VAL A 96 -36.02 69.38 -2.79
CA VAL A 96 -36.46 68.11 -2.19
C VAL A 96 -35.87 67.94 -0.80
N ILE A 97 -34.57 68.20 -0.62
CA ILE A 97 -33.91 68.15 0.70
C ILE A 97 -34.58 69.12 1.68
N GLN A 98 -34.83 70.38 1.28
CA GLN A 98 -35.50 71.36 2.14
C GLN A 98 -36.92 70.94 2.55
N ARG A 99 -37.71 70.39 1.62
CA ARG A 99 -39.07 69.90 1.92
C ARG A 99 -39.05 68.72 2.90
N PHE A 100 -38.12 67.78 2.72
CA PHE A 100 -37.95 66.64 3.63
C PHE A 100 -37.37 67.04 4.99
N GLN A 101 -36.46 68.02 5.06
CA GLN A 101 -35.96 68.62 6.30
C GLN A 101 -37.10 69.19 7.16
N ARG A 102 -37.99 69.98 6.55
CA ARG A 102 -39.17 70.54 7.22
C ARG A 102 -40.15 69.47 7.68
N PHE A 103 -40.37 68.43 6.87
CA PHE A 103 -41.25 67.32 7.23
C PHE A 103 -40.71 66.52 8.43
N LEU A 104 -39.40 66.29 8.47
CA LEU A 104 -38.73 65.55 9.54
C LEU A 104 -38.45 66.40 10.79
N GLN A 105 -38.79 67.70 10.77
CA GLN A 105 -38.58 68.67 11.86
C GLN A 105 -37.10 68.79 12.28
N LEU A 106 -36.20 68.75 11.30
CA LEU A 106 -34.76 68.81 11.51
C LEU A 106 -34.23 70.24 11.36
N ASP A 107 -33.15 70.58 12.08
CA ASP A 107 -32.54 71.91 12.06
C ASP A 107 -31.79 72.15 10.73
N GLU A 108 -32.11 73.26 10.04
CA GLU A 108 -31.56 73.58 8.71
C GLU A 108 -30.04 73.87 8.76
N GLU A 109 -29.48 74.24 9.92
CA GLU A 109 -28.05 74.57 10.08
C GLU A 109 -27.17 73.41 10.57
N SER A 110 -27.77 72.27 10.93
CA SER A 110 -27.05 71.11 11.49
C SER A 110 -26.53 70.16 10.40
N SER A 111 -25.20 70.11 10.24
CA SER A 111 -24.54 69.18 9.30
C SER A 111 -24.86 67.69 9.55
N ALA A 112 -25.13 67.31 10.81
CA ALA A 112 -25.52 65.95 11.17
C ALA A 112 -26.95 65.62 10.69
N ASP A 113 -27.85 66.59 10.73
CA ASP A 113 -29.23 66.44 10.29
C ASP A 113 -29.34 66.45 8.76
N GLN A 114 -28.50 67.25 8.08
CA GLN A 114 -28.39 67.25 6.63
C GLN A 114 -27.94 65.87 6.09
N ASN A 115 -26.91 65.27 6.69
CA ASN A 115 -26.46 63.91 6.34
C ASN A 115 -27.56 62.86 6.58
N SER A 116 -28.36 63.05 7.63
CA SER A 116 -29.47 62.14 7.96
C SER A 116 -30.59 62.22 6.91
N VAL A 117 -30.94 63.41 6.44
CA VAL A 117 -31.93 63.61 5.35
C VAL A 117 -31.42 63.04 4.04
N THR A 118 -30.15 63.27 3.71
CA THR A 118 -29.48 62.68 2.56
C THR A 118 -29.60 61.16 2.59
N ARG A 119 -29.35 60.54 3.74
CA ARG A 119 -29.44 59.08 3.90
C ARG A 119 -30.86 58.55 3.76
N VAL A 120 -31.85 59.28 4.26
CA VAL A 120 -33.28 58.97 4.08
C VAL A 120 -33.67 59.01 2.62
N LEU A 121 -33.27 60.06 1.89
CA LEU A 121 -33.56 60.20 0.47
C LEU A 121 -32.89 59.11 -0.38
N GLU A 122 -31.64 58.74 -0.08
CA GLU A 122 -30.97 57.61 -0.74
C GLU A 122 -31.77 56.32 -0.59
N ILE A 123 -32.26 56.01 0.62
CA ILE A 123 -33.00 54.77 0.89
C ILE A 123 -34.41 54.83 0.26
N LEU A 124 -35.13 55.95 0.37
CA LEU A 124 -36.47 56.11 -0.20
C LEU A 124 -36.45 56.05 -1.72
N ALA A 125 -35.47 56.70 -2.34
CA ALA A 125 -35.33 56.68 -3.79
C ALA A 125 -34.88 55.29 -4.28
N SER A 126 -34.02 54.60 -3.52
CA SER A 126 -33.62 53.22 -3.83
C SER A 126 -34.77 52.22 -3.65
N LEU A 127 -35.60 52.42 -2.63
CA LEU A 127 -36.83 51.68 -2.42
C LEU A 127 -37.78 51.90 -3.59
N TYR A 128 -38.02 53.14 -3.99
CA TYR A 128 -38.96 53.45 -5.07
C TYR A 128 -38.54 52.88 -6.42
N LEU A 129 -37.26 53.01 -6.80
CA LEU A 129 -36.76 52.65 -8.11
C LEU A 129 -36.17 51.24 -8.20
N THR A 130 -36.01 50.54 -7.07
CA THR A 130 -35.27 49.26 -6.99
C THR A 130 -33.87 49.37 -7.60
N THR A 131 -33.18 50.49 -7.34
CA THR A 131 -31.81 50.73 -7.82
C THR A 131 -31.06 51.64 -6.87
N THR A 132 -29.73 51.51 -6.80
CA THR A 132 -28.94 52.27 -5.82
C THR A 132 -28.72 53.71 -6.29
N ILE A 133 -29.06 54.67 -5.42
CA ILE A 133 -28.86 56.11 -5.64
C ILE A 133 -27.88 56.66 -4.61
N ALA A 134 -26.95 57.49 -5.06
CA ALA A 134 -25.96 58.15 -4.21
C ALA A 134 -26.05 59.67 -4.33
N ILE A 135 -26.05 60.34 -3.18
CA ILE A 135 -26.11 61.81 -3.11
C ILE A 135 -24.75 62.41 -2.68
N GLU A 136 -24.05 61.78 -1.73
CA GLU A 136 -22.78 62.30 -1.17
C GLU A 136 -21.64 61.26 -1.04
N ARG A 137 -21.90 59.97 -1.24
CA ARG A 137 -20.85 58.94 -1.12
C ARG A 137 -19.73 59.13 -2.14
N ASP A 138 -18.50 59.00 -1.67
CA ASP A 138 -17.30 58.92 -2.50
C ASP A 138 -17.38 57.65 -3.39
N PRO A 139 -17.51 57.79 -4.72
CA PRO A 139 -17.70 56.67 -5.63
C PRO A 139 -16.52 55.69 -5.65
N GLU A 140 -15.35 56.08 -5.14
CA GLU A 140 -14.12 55.27 -5.16
C GLU A 140 -14.09 54.13 -4.12
N LYS A 141 -15.09 54.04 -3.23
CA LYS A 141 -15.19 52.98 -2.20
C LYS A 141 -16.39 52.04 -2.37
N ALA A 142 -17.20 52.21 -3.40
CA ALA A 142 -18.29 51.30 -3.70
C ALA A 142 -17.83 50.28 -4.76
N ASP A 143 -18.17 49.01 -4.58
CA ASP A 143 -17.88 47.95 -5.57
C ASP A 143 -18.63 48.18 -6.92
N HIS A 144 -19.54 49.16 -7.00
CA HIS A 144 -20.40 49.47 -8.14
C HIS A 144 -20.68 50.98 -8.26
N ALA A 145 -21.06 51.44 -9.46
CA ALA A 145 -21.31 52.86 -9.78
C ALA A 145 -22.82 53.23 -9.62
N PRO A 146 -23.24 53.80 -8.48
CA PRO A 146 -24.64 54.18 -8.24
C PRO A 146 -25.06 55.37 -9.10
N ILE A 147 -26.38 55.56 -9.27
CA ILE A 147 -26.92 56.76 -9.93
C ILE A 147 -26.62 57.96 -9.03
N LYS A 148 -25.83 58.91 -9.54
CA LYS A 148 -25.48 60.13 -8.82
C LYS A 148 -26.58 61.16 -8.94
N TRP A 149 -27.18 61.55 -7.82
CA TRP A 149 -28.16 62.62 -7.78
C TRP A 149 -27.46 63.92 -7.39
N GLU A 150 -27.07 64.72 -8.39
CA GLU A 150 -26.26 65.93 -8.23
C GLU A 150 -27.06 67.14 -7.69
N LYS A 151 -26.36 68.17 -7.18
CA LYS A 151 -26.96 69.30 -6.45
C LYS A 151 -28.04 70.05 -7.24
N SER A 152 -27.79 70.30 -8.52
CA SER A 152 -28.58 71.22 -9.36
C SER A 152 -29.58 70.52 -10.28
N ILE A 153 -29.75 69.21 -10.18
CA ILE A 153 -30.62 68.44 -11.08
C ILE A 153 -31.74 67.73 -10.32
N CYS A 154 -32.88 67.53 -10.98
CA CYS A 154 -33.95 66.69 -10.45
C CYS A 154 -33.59 65.20 -10.59
N LEU A 155 -34.24 64.34 -9.82
CA LEU A 155 -33.96 62.89 -9.83
C LEU A 155 -34.24 62.29 -11.22
N GLN A 156 -35.27 62.78 -11.93
CA GLN A 156 -35.58 62.36 -13.29
C GLN A 156 -34.43 62.64 -14.28
N ALA A 157 -33.80 63.83 -14.18
CA ALA A 157 -32.67 64.20 -15.02
C ALA A 157 -31.41 63.39 -14.69
N ALA A 158 -31.18 63.09 -13.41
CA ALA A 158 -30.08 62.23 -12.96
C ALA A 158 -30.18 60.81 -13.53
N ILE A 159 -31.40 60.25 -13.53
CA ILE A 159 -31.69 58.94 -14.12
C ILE A 159 -31.43 58.99 -15.62
N ASN A 160 -32.02 59.94 -16.34
CA ASN A 160 -31.86 60.03 -17.80
C ASN A 160 -30.38 60.17 -18.21
N SER A 161 -29.62 61.03 -17.52
CA SER A 161 -28.19 61.23 -17.81
C SER A 161 -27.36 59.97 -17.54
N TYR A 162 -27.67 59.21 -16.49
CA TYR A 162 -27.04 57.92 -16.22
C TYR A 162 -27.36 56.91 -17.33
N MET A 163 -28.62 56.83 -17.75
CA MET A 163 -29.05 55.87 -18.79
C MET A 163 -28.43 56.20 -20.15
N GLU A 164 -28.41 57.48 -20.56
CA GLU A 164 -27.79 57.91 -21.82
C GLU A 164 -26.29 57.62 -21.86
N ARG A 165 -25.59 57.73 -20.73
CA ARG A 165 -24.15 57.43 -20.63
C ARG A 165 -23.86 55.94 -20.85
N GLU A 166 -24.67 55.07 -20.26
CA GLU A 166 -24.53 53.62 -20.45
C GLU A 166 -24.84 53.21 -21.90
N GLU A 167 -25.86 53.81 -22.52
CA GLU A 167 -26.22 53.56 -23.93
C GLU A 167 -25.16 54.08 -24.93
N ALA A 168 -24.42 55.15 -24.60
CA ALA A 168 -23.40 55.74 -25.47
C ALA A 168 -22.08 54.93 -25.54
N THR A 169 -21.95 53.85 -24.77
CA THR A 169 -20.70 53.08 -24.69
C THR A 169 -20.61 52.10 -25.87
N GLU A 170 -19.95 52.51 -26.97
CA GLU A 170 -19.70 51.62 -28.11
C GLU A 170 -18.83 50.41 -27.73
N TRP A 171 -19.23 49.23 -28.18
CA TRP A 171 -18.50 47.98 -27.95
C TRP A 171 -18.52 47.09 -29.20
N SER A 172 -17.46 46.30 -29.41
CA SER A 172 -17.32 45.46 -30.60
C SER A 172 -18.18 44.19 -30.50
N ILE A 173 -19.19 44.07 -31.35
CA ILE A 173 -20.09 42.91 -31.42
C ILE A 173 -19.36 41.70 -32.02
N SER A 174 -19.25 40.60 -31.27
CA SER A 174 -18.69 39.34 -31.81
C SER A 174 -19.74 38.53 -32.59
N LYS A 175 -21.01 38.61 -32.18
CA LYS A 175 -22.14 37.96 -32.84
C LYS A 175 -23.33 38.89 -33.00
N SER A 176 -23.90 38.93 -34.20
CA SER A 176 -25.15 39.66 -34.45
C SER A 176 -26.38 38.96 -33.89
N THR A 177 -26.32 37.68 -33.52
CA THR A 177 -27.53 36.89 -33.20
C THR A 177 -27.40 36.08 -31.90
N ILE A 178 -28.44 36.16 -31.07
CA ILE A 178 -28.56 35.45 -29.79
C ILE A 178 -28.89 33.97 -30.05
N ASP A 179 -28.00 33.09 -29.58
CA ASP A 179 -28.12 31.64 -29.69
C ASP A 179 -29.27 31.11 -28.81
N GLN A 180 -30.07 30.19 -29.35
CA GLN A 180 -31.20 29.54 -28.67
C GLN A 180 -30.77 28.70 -27.46
N ARG A 181 -29.48 28.34 -27.39
CA ARG A 181 -28.86 27.61 -26.29
C ARG A 181 -28.55 28.50 -25.09
N LEU A 182 -28.59 29.83 -25.24
CA LEU A 182 -28.32 30.76 -24.15
C LEU A 182 -29.46 30.69 -23.13
N LYS A 183 -29.24 29.92 -22.06
CA LYS A 183 -30.17 29.75 -20.94
C LYS A 183 -29.37 29.74 -19.66
N LEU A 184 -29.86 30.42 -18.63
CA LEU A 184 -29.05 30.60 -17.42
C LEU A 184 -28.75 29.26 -16.73
N HIS A 185 -29.73 28.35 -16.66
CA HIS A 185 -29.51 27.02 -16.10
C HIS A 185 -28.43 26.21 -16.85
N SER A 186 -28.23 26.48 -18.14
CA SER A 186 -27.20 25.83 -18.96
C SER A 186 -25.81 26.42 -18.67
N LEU A 187 -25.73 27.72 -18.44
CA LEU A 187 -24.49 28.38 -18.00
C LEU A 187 -24.05 27.88 -16.62
N VAL A 188 -24.99 27.75 -15.67
CA VAL A 188 -24.71 27.18 -14.35
C VAL A 188 -24.27 25.72 -14.45
N ALA A 189 -25.05 24.88 -15.15
CA ALA A 189 -24.82 23.44 -15.18
C ALA A 189 -23.61 23.00 -16.01
N ASN A 190 -23.28 23.75 -17.07
CA ASN A 190 -22.25 23.33 -18.04
C ASN A 190 -20.97 24.18 -18.00
N TYR A 191 -21.01 25.38 -17.42
CA TYR A 191 -19.88 26.33 -17.43
C TYR A 191 -19.47 26.81 -16.02
N GLY A 192 -20.21 26.39 -15.00
CA GLY A 192 -19.87 26.63 -13.59
C GLY A 192 -20.11 28.06 -13.14
N PHE A 193 -21.05 28.77 -13.76
CA PHE A 193 -21.49 30.07 -13.28
C PHE A 193 -22.38 29.94 -12.05
N GLU A 194 -22.29 30.90 -11.14
CA GLU A 194 -23.25 31.11 -10.07
C GLU A 194 -24.16 32.29 -10.39
N VAL A 195 -25.36 32.28 -9.81
CA VAL A 195 -26.35 33.34 -10.00
C VAL A 195 -26.49 34.09 -8.70
N ASP A 196 -26.13 35.36 -8.74
CA ASP A 196 -26.38 36.31 -7.67
C ASP A 196 -27.69 37.06 -7.98
N TRP A 197 -28.63 37.04 -7.04
CA TRP A 197 -29.93 37.69 -7.23
C TRP A 197 -29.86 39.09 -6.66
N THR A 198 -29.96 40.09 -7.53
CA THR A 198 -29.82 41.49 -7.15
C THR A 198 -31.18 42.18 -7.12
N ASN A 199 -31.34 43.07 -6.14
CA ASN A 199 -32.48 43.98 -6.02
C ASN A 199 -32.20 45.32 -6.73
N ASP A 200 -30.98 45.50 -7.26
CA ASP A 200 -30.57 46.69 -8.02
C ASP A 200 -30.74 46.44 -9.52
N PHE A 201 -31.63 47.23 -10.14
CA PHE A 201 -31.91 47.21 -11.56
C PHE A 201 -30.67 47.43 -12.44
N ASN A 202 -29.72 48.27 -12.00
CA ASN A 202 -28.52 48.58 -12.79
C ASN A 202 -27.53 47.40 -12.82
N GLU A 203 -27.61 46.49 -11.85
CA GLU A 203 -26.73 45.33 -11.72
C GLU A 203 -27.24 44.12 -12.51
N HIS A 204 -28.35 44.27 -13.24
CA HIS A 204 -28.85 43.21 -14.11
C HIS A 204 -27.79 42.80 -15.14
N LEU A 205 -27.59 41.49 -15.30
CA LEU A 205 -26.64 40.91 -16.25
C LEU A 205 -25.18 41.34 -16.04
N ARG A 206 -24.78 41.79 -14.84
CA ARG A 206 -23.36 41.96 -14.52
C ARG A 206 -22.66 40.61 -14.47
N ILE A 207 -21.48 40.52 -15.05
CA ILE A 207 -20.69 39.28 -15.14
C ILE A 207 -19.31 39.54 -14.51
N ASP A 208 -19.00 38.81 -13.45
CA ASP A 208 -17.65 38.71 -12.93
C ASP A 208 -17.02 37.41 -13.44
N GLU A 209 -16.07 37.51 -14.38
CA GLU A 209 -15.41 36.35 -14.97
C GLU A 209 -14.48 35.64 -13.98
N SER A 210 -13.92 36.36 -13.01
CA SER A 210 -12.96 35.83 -12.05
C SER A 210 -13.63 34.91 -11.03
N THR A 211 -14.82 35.31 -10.57
CA THR A 211 -15.65 34.54 -9.63
C THR A 211 -16.71 33.69 -10.33
N LYS A 212 -16.91 33.88 -11.64
CA LYS A 212 -17.97 33.28 -12.46
C LYS A 212 -19.36 33.55 -11.90
N VAL A 213 -19.63 34.76 -11.43
CA VAL A 213 -20.94 35.17 -10.91
C VAL A 213 -21.68 36.02 -11.93
N ILE A 214 -22.95 35.70 -12.16
CA ILE A 214 -23.87 36.51 -12.98
C ILE A 214 -24.92 37.12 -12.06
N SER A 215 -24.98 38.45 -11.99
CA SER A 215 -26.02 39.15 -11.24
C SER A 215 -27.30 39.25 -12.08
N ILE A 216 -28.43 38.85 -11.51
CA ILE A 216 -29.74 38.84 -12.18
C ILE A 216 -30.75 39.59 -11.32
N TYR A 217 -31.31 40.65 -11.90
CA TYR A 217 -32.41 41.39 -11.28
C TYR A 217 -33.64 40.50 -11.06
N GLU A 218 -34.15 40.48 -9.83
CA GLU A 218 -35.12 39.47 -9.41
C GLU A 218 -36.60 39.92 -9.46
N HIS A 219 -36.90 41.21 -9.57
CA HIS A 219 -38.27 41.73 -9.51
C HIS A 219 -38.94 41.88 -10.87
N LYS A 220 -39.09 40.77 -11.62
CA LYS A 220 -39.78 40.76 -12.92
C LYS A 220 -41.21 41.33 -12.87
N VAL A 221 -41.91 41.12 -11.75
CA VAL A 221 -43.27 41.63 -11.51
C VAL A 221 -43.33 43.15 -11.48
N TRP A 222 -42.31 43.79 -10.92
CA TRP A 222 -42.18 45.25 -10.82
C TRP A 222 -42.04 45.88 -12.20
N LEU A 223 -41.14 45.33 -13.03
CA LEU A 223 -40.94 45.77 -14.42
C LEU A 223 -42.24 45.65 -15.23
N TYR A 224 -42.93 44.52 -15.12
CA TYR A 224 -44.16 44.30 -15.89
C TYR A 224 -45.28 45.26 -15.49
N ALA A 225 -45.43 45.55 -14.19
CA ALA A 225 -46.44 46.49 -13.71
C ALA A 225 -46.19 47.92 -14.22
N HIS A 226 -44.94 48.39 -14.19
CA HIS A 226 -44.56 49.74 -14.61
C HIS A 226 -44.47 49.97 -16.13
N LEU A 227 -44.66 48.92 -16.94
CA LEU A 227 -44.76 49.01 -18.41
C LEU A 227 -46.19 49.16 -18.92
N ARG A 228 -47.18 49.17 -18.01
CA ARG A 228 -48.58 49.33 -18.39
C ARG A 228 -48.91 50.77 -18.79
N PRO A 229 -49.94 50.98 -19.62
CA PRO A 229 -50.43 52.33 -19.91
C PRO A 229 -50.83 53.03 -18.60
N ASN A 230 -50.52 54.33 -18.46
CA ASN A 230 -50.86 55.20 -17.33
C ASN A 230 -50.01 55.07 -16.04
N THR A 231 -48.93 54.29 -16.03
CA THR A 231 -48.00 54.27 -14.87
C THR A 231 -46.86 55.26 -15.06
N GLN A 232 -46.68 56.18 -14.10
CA GLN A 232 -45.56 57.12 -14.11
C GLN A 232 -44.33 56.46 -13.43
N CYS A 233 -43.49 55.80 -14.22
CA CYS A 233 -42.20 55.29 -13.74
C CYS A 233 -41.06 56.20 -14.24
N PRO A 234 -40.06 56.55 -13.40
CA PRO A 234 -38.97 57.44 -13.80
C PRO A 234 -37.90 56.76 -14.65
N LEU A 235 -37.81 55.43 -14.57
CA LEU A 235 -36.89 54.68 -15.41
C LEU A 235 -37.38 54.69 -16.87
N PRO A 236 -36.48 54.84 -17.86
CA PRO A 236 -36.87 54.78 -19.27
C PRO A 236 -37.57 53.47 -19.62
N ARG A 237 -38.68 53.59 -20.35
CA ARG A 237 -39.47 52.45 -20.82
C ARG A 237 -38.62 51.44 -21.62
N THR A 238 -37.73 51.95 -22.47
CA THR A 238 -36.81 51.15 -23.30
C THR A 238 -35.93 50.24 -22.45
N ALA A 239 -35.34 50.75 -21.37
CA ALA A 239 -34.51 49.98 -20.45
C ALA A 239 -35.31 48.90 -19.69
N MET A 240 -36.54 49.21 -19.28
CA MET A 240 -37.40 48.21 -18.61
C MET A 240 -37.84 47.10 -19.57
N GLU A 241 -38.15 47.43 -20.82
CA GLU A 241 -38.48 46.46 -21.87
C GLU A 241 -37.28 45.57 -22.22
N GLU A 242 -36.08 46.14 -22.31
CA GLU A 242 -34.85 45.39 -22.56
C GLU A 242 -34.53 44.41 -21.42
N CYS A 243 -34.66 44.82 -20.16
CA CYS A 243 -34.46 43.95 -18.99
C CYS A 243 -35.48 42.79 -18.93
N LEU A 244 -36.73 43.04 -19.31
CA LEU A 244 -37.72 41.96 -19.43
C LEU A 244 -37.37 41.00 -20.57
N ASP A 245 -36.89 41.51 -21.69
CA ASP A 245 -36.49 40.69 -22.84
C ASP A 245 -35.31 39.77 -22.49
N THR A 246 -34.28 40.29 -21.81
CA THR A 246 -33.13 39.49 -21.35
C THR A 246 -33.56 38.44 -20.33
N LEU A 247 -34.44 38.76 -19.38
CA LEU A 247 -35.02 37.79 -18.46
C LEU A 247 -35.82 36.70 -19.20
N ASN A 248 -36.58 37.06 -20.23
CA ASN A 248 -37.33 36.10 -21.05
C ASN A 248 -36.40 35.19 -21.89
N ILE A 249 -35.26 35.70 -22.35
CA ILE A 249 -34.22 34.94 -23.06
C ILE A 249 -33.53 33.96 -22.11
N LEU A 250 -33.09 34.42 -20.94
CA LEU A 250 -32.35 33.61 -19.97
C LEU A 250 -33.24 32.57 -19.28
N PHE A 251 -34.52 32.88 -19.11
CA PHE A 251 -35.51 32.05 -18.43
C PHE A 251 -36.76 31.83 -19.29
N PRO A 252 -36.68 30.99 -20.34
CA PRO A 252 -37.83 30.68 -21.17
C PRO A 252 -38.89 29.92 -20.36
N HIS A 253 -40.08 30.51 -20.23
CA HIS A 253 -41.15 30.03 -19.35
C HIS A 253 -41.76 28.68 -19.74
N HIS A 254 -41.70 28.30 -21.02
CA HIS A 254 -42.22 27.01 -21.51
C HIS A 254 -41.28 25.83 -21.23
N GLU A 255 -40.08 26.06 -20.69
CA GLU A 255 -39.07 25.02 -20.54
C GLU A 255 -39.05 24.42 -19.12
N PRO A 256 -39.27 23.09 -18.98
CA PRO A 256 -39.29 22.43 -17.68
C PRO A 256 -37.97 22.56 -16.90
N SER A 257 -36.82 22.58 -17.61
CA SER A 257 -35.50 22.74 -17.00
C SER A 257 -35.30 24.11 -16.35
N THR A 258 -35.86 25.15 -16.96
CA THR A 258 -35.88 26.51 -16.41
C THR A 258 -36.76 26.59 -15.17
N ALA A 259 -37.96 26.00 -15.22
CA ALA A 259 -38.87 25.93 -14.07
C ALA A 259 -38.26 25.18 -12.89
N ALA A 260 -37.60 24.04 -13.13
CA ALA A 260 -36.91 23.26 -12.11
C ALA A 260 -35.71 24.03 -11.51
N PHE A 261 -34.93 24.72 -12.35
CA PHE A 261 -33.81 25.55 -11.89
C PHE A 261 -34.29 26.68 -10.97
N LEU A 262 -35.31 27.43 -11.36
CA LEU A 262 -35.84 28.52 -10.56
C LEU A 262 -36.48 28.01 -9.26
N LYS A 263 -37.22 26.89 -9.30
CA LYS A 263 -37.76 26.25 -8.11
C LYS A 263 -36.67 25.86 -7.12
N SER A 264 -35.54 25.32 -7.59
CA SER A 264 -34.39 24.96 -6.73
C SER A 264 -33.74 26.16 -6.03
N ARG A 265 -33.92 27.38 -6.58
CA ARG A 265 -33.41 28.63 -6.02
C ARG A 265 -34.49 29.44 -5.29
N GLY A 266 -35.68 28.85 -5.05
CA GLY A 266 -36.79 29.53 -4.40
C GLY A 266 -37.33 30.74 -5.18
N ARG A 267 -37.25 30.70 -6.52
CA ARG A 267 -37.72 31.76 -7.41
C ARG A 267 -38.86 31.27 -8.30
N SER A 268 -39.89 32.10 -8.47
CA SER A 268 -41.14 31.73 -9.15
C SER A 268 -41.58 32.71 -10.24
N PHE A 269 -40.75 33.71 -10.58
CA PHE A 269 -41.13 34.75 -11.55
C PHE A 269 -41.30 34.23 -12.99
N HIS A 270 -40.82 33.03 -13.33
CA HIS A 270 -41.11 32.40 -14.63
C HIS A 270 -42.60 32.09 -14.83
N LEU A 271 -43.37 31.96 -13.74
CA LEU A 271 -44.81 31.74 -13.80
C LEU A 271 -45.57 32.95 -14.37
N LEU A 272 -44.94 34.13 -14.45
CA LEU A 272 -45.50 35.31 -15.13
C LEU A 272 -45.56 35.16 -16.66
N GLY A 273 -44.92 34.15 -17.25
CA GLY A 273 -44.88 33.93 -18.70
C GLY A 273 -43.97 34.92 -19.45
N SER A 274 -44.19 35.07 -20.77
CA SER A 274 -43.48 36.00 -21.65
C SER A 274 -44.08 37.42 -21.59
N CYS A 275 -44.16 38.00 -20.41
CA CYS A 275 -44.62 39.38 -20.23
C CYS A 275 -43.66 40.36 -20.93
N GLY A 276 -44.23 41.44 -21.47
CA GLY A 276 -43.50 42.43 -22.26
C GLY A 276 -43.65 42.21 -23.77
N ARG A 277 -42.71 42.77 -24.54
CA ARG A 277 -42.64 42.56 -25.99
C ARG A 277 -42.02 41.18 -26.29
N LYS A 278 -42.04 40.78 -27.57
CA LYS A 278 -41.34 39.58 -28.01
C LYS A 278 -39.83 39.89 -28.06
N PRO A 279 -38.97 39.14 -27.34
CA PRO A 279 -37.53 39.39 -27.38
C PRO A 279 -36.99 39.27 -28.80
N SER A 280 -36.20 40.25 -29.21
CA SER A 280 -35.45 40.16 -30.46
C SER A 280 -34.33 39.13 -30.32
N ARG A 281 -33.85 38.65 -31.46
CA ARG A 281 -32.66 37.81 -31.51
C ARG A 281 -31.45 38.56 -32.04
N ASP A 282 -31.63 39.80 -32.52
CA ASP A 282 -30.52 40.65 -32.91
C ASP A 282 -29.94 41.29 -31.65
N LEU A 283 -28.63 41.13 -31.45
CA LEU A 283 -27.93 41.68 -30.29
C LEU A 283 -27.87 43.21 -30.31
N ARG A 284 -28.05 43.84 -31.48
CA ARG A 284 -28.10 45.30 -31.66
C ARG A 284 -29.37 45.93 -31.08
N ASP A 285 -30.40 45.13 -30.84
CA ASP A 285 -31.66 45.60 -30.22
C ASP A 285 -31.56 45.70 -28.68
N TYR A 286 -30.36 45.46 -28.12
CA TYR A 286 -30.03 45.47 -26.70
C TYR A 286 -28.89 46.47 -26.43
N PRO A 287 -29.14 47.79 -26.52
CA PRO A 287 -28.09 48.80 -26.36
C PRO A 287 -27.41 48.75 -24.99
N ARG A 288 -28.13 48.34 -23.93
CA ARG A 288 -27.62 48.41 -22.56
C ARG A 288 -26.96 47.14 -22.08
N TRP A 289 -27.61 45.98 -22.23
CA TRP A 289 -27.09 44.69 -21.78
C TRP A 289 -26.52 43.84 -22.92
N GLY A 290 -26.54 44.34 -24.16
CA GLY A 290 -25.99 43.65 -25.33
C GLY A 290 -24.53 43.24 -25.17
N ARG A 291 -23.70 44.08 -24.55
CA ARG A 291 -22.29 43.78 -24.26
C ARG A 291 -22.15 42.56 -23.36
N ASN A 292 -22.92 42.51 -22.29
CA ASN A 292 -22.90 41.42 -21.32
C ASN A 292 -23.48 40.13 -21.94
N LEU A 293 -24.52 40.26 -22.78
CA LEU A 293 -25.06 39.15 -23.55
C LEU A 293 -24.03 38.59 -24.55
N ASP A 294 -23.26 39.42 -25.25
CA ASP A 294 -22.15 38.96 -26.13
C ASP A 294 -21.11 38.17 -25.35
N GLN A 295 -20.76 38.66 -24.17
CA GLN A 295 -19.82 37.99 -23.28
C GLN A 295 -20.32 36.60 -22.87
N LEU A 296 -21.60 36.44 -22.50
CA LEU A 296 -22.20 35.13 -22.23
C LEU A 296 -22.26 34.24 -23.47
N LEU A 297 -22.47 34.82 -24.66
CA LEU A 297 -22.45 34.08 -25.92
C LEU A 297 -21.05 33.55 -26.25
N ARG A 298 -19.97 34.28 -25.93
CA ARG A 298 -18.58 33.80 -26.07
C ARG A 298 -18.27 32.66 -25.11
N VAL A 299 -18.74 32.76 -23.86
CA VAL A 299 -18.64 31.66 -22.88
C VAL A 299 -19.31 30.39 -23.41
N LEU A 300 -20.47 30.52 -24.05
CA LEU A 300 -21.23 29.41 -24.60
C LEU A 300 -20.52 28.71 -25.78
N GLU A 301 -19.57 29.37 -26.45
CA GLU A 301 -18.75 28.77 -27.51
C GLU A 301 -17.57 27.96 -27.00
N GLY A 302 -17.12 28.25 -25.77
CA GLY A 302 -16.07 27.48 -25.12
C GLY A 302 -16.48 26.03 -24.83
N PRO A 303 -15.51 25.12 -24.63
CA PRO A 303 -15.81 23.77 -24.16
C PRO A 303 -16.49 23.82 -22.77
N PRO A 304 -17.52 22.99 -22.52
CA PRO A 304 -18.19 22.97 -21.22
C PRO A 304 -17.21 22.51 -20.14
N SER A 305 -17.11 23.27 -19.05
CA SER A 305 -16.16 23.05 -17.94
C SER A 305 -16.81 22.46 -16.68
N GLY A 306 -18.00 21.87 -16.79
CA GLY A 306 -18.77 21.31 -15.66
C GLY A 306 -18.67 19.78 -15.51
N ILE A 307 -19.14 19.25 -14.37
CA ILE A 307 -19.15 17.80 -14.04
C ILE A 307 -19.83 16.95 -15.13
N ARG A 308 -20.77 17.53 -15.89
CA ARG A 308 -21.43 16.88 -17.04
C ARG A 308 -20.48 16.59 -18.22
N GLN A 309 -19.26 17.11 -18.22
CA GLN A 309 -18.20 16.75 -19.17
C GLN A 309 -17.71 15.30 -18.98
N LEU A 310 -17.84 14.77 -17.76
CA LEU A 310 -17.46 13.39 -17.45
C LEU A 310 -18.50 12.39 -17.98
N LEU A 311 -19.75 12.80 -18.18
CA LEU A 311 -20.81 11.90 -18.64
C LEU A 311 -20.71 11.71 -20.16
N PRO A 312 -20.51 10.47 -20.66
CA PRO A 312 -20.50 10.20 -22.09
C PRO A 312 -21.88 10.53 -22.67
N LYS A 313 -21.95 11.51 -23.57
CA LYS A 313 -23.15 11.74 -24.36
C LYS A 313 -23.26 10.61 -25.38
N PRO A 314 -24.42 9.96 -25.53
CA PRO A 314 -24.63 9.01 -26.61
C PRO A 314 -24.67 9.78 -27.92
N LYS A 315 -23.51 10.05 -28.50
CA LYS A 315 -23.38 10.34 -29.92
C LYS A 315 -23.21 9.01 -30.62
N GLU A 316 -24.18 8.71 -31.47
CA GLU A 316 -24.24 7.62 -32.46
C GLU A 316 -22.99 6.72 -32.50
N GLY A 317 -23.08 5.54 -31.87
CA GLY A 317 -22.29 4.37 -32.29
C GLY A 317 -21.01 3.99 -31.53
N LYS A 318 -20.64 4.59 -30.39
CA LYS A 318 -19.43 4.17 -29.63
C LYS A 318 -19.73 3.58 -28.25
N LEU A 319 -20.12 2.31 -28.24
CA LEU A 319 -20.40 1.52 -27.02
C LEU A 319 -19.15 1.37 -26.13
N LEU A 320 -17.95 1.38 -26.72
CA LEU A 320 -16.67 1.27 -26.02
C LEU A 320 -16.40 2.44 -25.06
N ASP A 321 -16.80 3.66 -25.43
CA ASP A 321 -16.55 4.87 -24.64
C ASP A 321 -17.40 4.88 -23.35
N LEU A 322 -18.59 4.26 -23.40
CA LEU A 322 -19.46 4.07 -22.24
C LEU A 322 -18.88 3.03 -21.26
N VAL A 323 -18.33 1.94 -21.77
CA VAL A 323 -17.71 0.88 -20.96
C VAL A 323 -16.45 1.40 -20.26
N ASN A 324 -15.59 2.11 -20.99
CA ASN A 324 -14.36 2.69 -20.43
C ASN A 324 -14.65 3.72 -19.33
N PHE A 325 -15.72 4.51 -19.48
CA PHE A 325 -16.17 5.44 -18.44
C PHE A 325 -16.55 4.73 -17.14
N TRP A 326 -17.37 3.68 -17.20
CA TRP A 326 -17.81 2.95 -16.00
C TRP A 326 -16.69 2.14 -15.33
N ILE A 327 -15.71 1.66 -16.10
CA ILE A 327 -14.49 1.07 -15.54
C ILE A 327 -13.71 2.12 -14.74
N ALA A 328 -13.52 3.32 -15.30
CA ALA A 328 -12.82 4.41 -14.62
C ALA A 328 -13.55 4.85 -13.33
N VAL A 329 -14.88 4.93 -13.35
CA VAL A 329 -15.70 5.23 -12.16
C VAL A 329 -15.55 4.14 -11.09
N SER A 330 -15.53 2.86 -11.49
CA SER A 330 -15.35 1.74 -10.57
C SER A 330 -13.97 1.76 -9.91
N VAL A 331 -12.92 2.06 -10.67
CA VAL A 331 -11.55 2.21 -10.14
C VAL A 331 -11.46 3.40 -9.19
N ALA A 332 -12.06 4.54 -9.53
CA ALA A 332 -12.09 5.72 -8.67
C ALA A 332 -12.85 5.44 -7.34
N PHE A 333 -13.97 4.74 -7.40
CA PHE A 333 -14.74 4.35 -6.21
C PHE A 333 -13.95 3.40 -5.30
N LEU A 334 -13.31 2.37 -5.87
CA LEU A 334 -12.43 1.46 -5.12
C LEU A 334 -11.23 2.20 -4.51
N THR A 335 -10.65 3.15 -5.24
CA THR A 335 -9.55 3.97 -4.74
C THR A 335 -10.00 4.88 -3.60
N GLY A 336 -11.20 5.45 -3.67
CA GLY A 336 -11.80 6.24 -2.59
C GLY A 336 -12.06 5.40 -1.34
N ILE A 337 -12.58 4.18 -1.50
CA ILE A 337 -12.72 3.23 -0.39
C ILE A 337 -11.36 2.89 0.22
N SER A 338 -10.35 2.59 -0.61
CA SER A 338 -8.98 2.34 -0.13
C SER A 338 -8.37 3.55 0.58
N PHE A 339 -8.67 4.77 0.14
CA PHE A 339 -8.21 6.00 0.81
C PHE A 339 -8.85 6.15 2.20
N VAL A 340 -10.16 5.89 2.33
CA VAL A 340 -10.86 5.91 3.64
C VAL A 340 -10.30 4.83 4.57
N PHE A 341 -10.10 3.61 4.08
CA PHE A 341 -9.45 2.55 4.87
C PHE A 341 -8.00 2.90 5.23
N GLY A 342 -7.27 3.57 4.34
CA GLY A 342 -5.93 4.08 4.61
C GLY A 342 -5.92 5.16 5.70
N LEU A 343 -6.87 6.09 5.68
CA LEU A 343 -7.04 7.14 6.70
C LEU A 343 -7.42 6.53 8.05
N MET A 344 -8.33 5.57 8.06
CA MET A 344 -8.66 4.80 9.26
C MET A 344 -7.44 4.03 9.78
N ALA A 345 -6.66 3.40 8.90
CA ALA A 345 -5.43 2.71 9.29
C ALA A 345 -4.38 3.68 9.88
N VAL A 346 -4.25 4.90 9.37
CA VAL A 346 -3.37 5.93 9.94
C VAL A 346 -3.87 6.41 11.31
N ILE A 347 -5.18 6.59 11.49
CA ILE A 347 -5.77 6.94 12.79
C ILE A 347 -5.54 5.80 13.80
N PHE A 348 -5.77 4.55 13.40
CA PHE A 348 -5.48 3.37 14.23
C PHE A 348 -3.99 3.23 14.51
N ALA A 349 -3.11 3.51 13.54
CA ALA A 349 -1.67 3.50 13.74
C ALA A 349 -1.24 4.60 14.72
N LYS A 350 -1.84 5.79 14.67
CA LYS A 350 -1.59 6.88 15.62
C LYS A 350 -2.07 6.50 17.03
N MET A 351 -3.29 5.99 17.17
CA MET A 351 -3.80 5.50 18.46
C MET A 351 -2.92 4.37 18.99
N SER A 352 -2.51 3.42 18.14
CA SER A 352 -1.60 2.35 18.52
C SER A 352 -0.22 2.87 18.91
N TYR A 353 0.28 3.91 18.23
CA TYR A 353 1.56 4.54 18.55
C TYR A 353 1.48 5.26 19.89
N ASP A 354 0.45 6.06 20.15
CA ASP A 354 0.25 6.77 21.41
C ASP A 354 0.09 5.79 22.58
N VAL A 355 -0.68 4.70 22.39
CA VAL A 355 -0.80 3.60 23.36
C VAL A 355 0.54 2.89 23.56
N SER A 356 1.31 2.67 22.49
CA SER A 356 2.65 2.05 22.60
C SER A 356 3.65 2.95 23.29
N LEU A 357 3.56 4.26 23.12
CA LEU A 357 4.46 5.26 23.69
C LEU A 357 4.18 5.43 25.19
N GLU A 358 2.91 5.43 25.57
CA GLU A 358 2.50 5.41 26.98
C GLU A 358 2.81 4.05 27.63
N SER A 359 2.57 2.95 26.92
CA SER A 359 3.02 1.62 27.33
C SER A 359 4.55 1.56 27.49
N LEU A 360 5.33 2.22 26.64
CA LEU A 360 6.79 2.29 26.75
C LEU A 360 7.24 3.12 27.95
N ARG A 361 6.55 4.23 28.27
CA ARG A 361 6.82 5.01 29.49
C ARG A 361 6.51 4.21 30.74
N VAL A 362 5.33 3.58 30.81
CA VAL A 362 4.94 2.71 31.92
C VAL A 362 5.87 1.50 32.04
N THR A 363 6.24 0.87 30.91
CA THR A 363 7.19 -0.26 30.89
C THR A 363 8.59 0.19 31.29
N ARG A 364 9.03 1.40 30.95
CA ARG A 364 10.33 1.95 31.36
C ARG A 364 10.36 2.25 32.84
N GLU A 365 9.31 2.84 33.39
CA GLU A 365 9.21 3.09 34.84
C GLU A 365 9.06 1.78 35.62
N GLN A 366 8.26 0.82 35.14
CA GLN A 366 8.17 -0.53 35.70
C GLN A 366 9.48 -1.30 35.57
N TYR A 367 10.20 -1.15 34.46
CA TYR A 367 11.54 -1.73 34.24
C TYR A 367 12.54 -1.17 35.24
N LEU A 368 12.55 0.14 35.49
CA LEU A 368 13.44 0.77 36.48
C LEU A 368 13.07 0.34 37.91
N LEU A 369 11.77 0.20 38.22
CA LEU A 369 11.30 -0.29 39.51
C LEU A 369 11.63 -1.78 39.72
N SER A 370 11.47 -2.59 38.66
CA SER A 370 11.80 -4.02 38.67
C SER A 370 13.30 -4.29 38.65
N LEU A 371 14.11 -3.43 38.03
CA LEU A 371 15.57 -3.48 38.12
C LEU A 371 16.01 -3.18 39.56
N ALA A 372 15.41 -2.16 40.20
CA ALA A 372 15.67 -1.81 41.59
C ALA A 372 15.24 -2.91 42.57
N GLN A 373 14.13 -3.62 42.31
CA GLN A 373 13.68 -4.76 43.10
C GLN A 373 14.48 -6.05 42.82
N ALA A 374 14.82 -6.33 41.56
CA ALA A 374 15.62 -7.51 41.19
C ALA A 374 17.08 -7.40 41.68
N CYS A 375 17.64 -6.19 41.75
CA CYS A 375 18.95 -5.95 42.38
C CYS A 375 18.89 -5.98 43.92
N SER A 376 17.70 -6.02 44.52
CA SER A 376 17.51 -6.04 45.98
C SER A 376 17.32 -7.45 46.55
N ASP A 377 16.93 -8.45 45.74
CA ASP A 377 16.77 -9.84 46.19
C ASP A 377 18.00 -10.68 45.82
N LYS A 378 18.77 -11.04 46.85
CA LYS A 378 19.95 -11.91 46.77
C LYS A 378 19.56 -13.29 46.23
N GLU A 379 20.04 -13.63 45.04
CA GLU A 379 20.44 -14.98 44.55
C GLU A 379 20.49 -15.10 43.01
N VAL A 380 20.40 -13.99 42.26
CA VAL A 380 20.82 -13.98 40.84
C VAL A 380 22.27 -13.49 40.78
N PRO A 381 23.24 -14.27 40.24
CA PRO A 381 24.59 -13.74 40.07
C PRO A 381 24.56 -12.54 39.10
N ASP A 382 25.11 -11.40 39.55
CA ASP A 382 25.12 -10.12 38.81
C ASP A 382 25.86 -10.19 37.45
N ALA A 383 26.66 -11.24 37.21
CA ALA A 383 27.46 -11.39 36.00
C ALA A 383 27.68 -12.86 35.61
N LEU A 384 27.86 -13.12 34.31
CA LEU A 384 28.31 -14.40 33.79
C LEU A 384 29.84 -14.51 33.96
N VAL A 385 30.33 -15.47 34.73
CA VAL A 385 31.77 -15.67 34.95
C VAL A 385 32.37 -16.54 33.84
N LEU A 386 33.39 -16.04 33.15
CA LEU A 386 34.16 -16.79 32.15
C LEU A 386 35.31 -17.57 32.81
N PRO A 387 35.56 -18.85 32.44
CA PRO A 387 36.72 -19.59 32.92
C PRO A 387 38.04 -19.04 32.33
N PRO A 388 39.18 -19.13 33.05
CA PRO A 388 40.47 -18.67 32.55
C PRO A 388 41.04 -19.56 31.42
N GLY A 389 41.81 -18.97 30.49
CA GLY A 389 42.61 -19.67 29.45
C GLY A 389 41.87 -20.07 28.16
N ASP A 390 42.53 -20.87 27.29
CA ASP A 390 41.99 -21.39 26.00
C ASP A 390 40.67 -22.19 26.14
N SER A 391 40.31 -22.57 27.36
CA SER A 391 39.02 -23.14 27.76
C SER A 391 37.81 -22.20 27.62
N ALA A 392 38.01 -20.89 27.39
CA ALA A 392 36.94 -19.91 27.24
C ALA A 392 36.11 -20.05 25.94
N GLN A 393 36.61 -20.78 24.92
CA GLN A 393 35.87 -20.97 23.66
C GLN A 393 34.67 -21.91 23.80
N ASN A 394 34.69 -22.80 24.79
CA ASN A 394 33.67 -23.83 25.02
C ASN A 394 33.43 -24.02 26.52
N PHE A 395 32.43 -23.35 27.08
CA PHE A 395 32.00 -23.58 28.47
C PHE A 395 30.49 -23.68 28.58
N THR A 396 29.99 -24.32 29.63
CA THR A 396 28.55 -24.44 29.89
C THR A 396 28.29 -24.24 31.37
N ASN A 397 27.62 -23.15 31.71
CA ASN A 397 27.10 -22.91 33.04
C ASN A 397 25.67 -23.42 33.12
N LYS A 398 25.37 -24.20 34.18
CA LYS A 398 24.05 -24.74 34.45
C LYS A 398 23.47 -24.00 35.64
N PHE A 399 22.40 -23.26 35.40
CA PHE A 399 21.59 -22.62 36.41
C PHE A 399 20.30 -23.42 36.59
N SER A 400 19.78 -23.50 37.82
CA SER A 400 18.50 -24.17 38.10
C SER A 400 17.56 -23.15 38.71
N PHE A 401 16.40 -22.96 38.08
CA PHE A 401 15.36 -22.04 38.52
C PHE A 401 14.04 -22.79 38.66
N LYS A 402 13.09 -22.33 39.49
CA LYS A 402 11.72 -22.86 39.43
C LYS A 402 11.00 -22.23 38.23
N ALA A 403 10.07 -22.97 37.61
CA ALA A 403 9.32 -22.46 36.46
C ALA A 403 8.52 -21.18 36.80
N GLN A 404 7.98 -21.09 38.02
CA GLN A 404 7.31 -19.88 38.53
C GLN A 404 8.21 -18.64 38.55
N ASP A 405 9.50 -18.78 38.88
CA ASP A 405 10.44 -17.65 39.01
C ASP A 405 10.82 -17.13 37.61
N ILE A 406 10.93 -18.03 36.63
CA ILE A 406 11.12 -17.69 35.22
C ILE A 406 9.90 -16.93 34.68
N TRP A 407 8.69 -17.35 35.02
CA TRP A 407 7.46 -16.67 34.58
C TRP A 407 7.30 -15.31 35.25
N ALA A 408 7.59 -15.21 36.55
CA ALA A 408 7.57 -13.94 37.29
C ALA A 408 8.60 -12.96 36.71
N ALA A 409 9.85 -13.39 36.50
CA ALA A 409 10.90 -12.56 35.91
C ALA A 409 10.62 -12.18 34.45
N SER A 410 9.99 -13.07 33.68
CA SER A 410 9.49 -12.80 32.32
C SER A 410 8.40 -11.72 32.33
N ASN A 411 7.40 -11.85 33.21
CA ASN A 411 6.32 -10.88 33.37
C ASN A 411 6.82 -9.54 33.90
N ALA A 412 7.91 -9.55 34.67
CA ALA A 412 8.63 -8.36 35.13
C ALA A 412 9.55 -7.74 34.06
N GLY A 413 9.56 -8.24 32.82
CA GLY A 413 10.26 -7.59 31.70
C GLY A 413 11.71 -8.03 31.48
N CYS A 414 12.22 -9.03 32.18
CA CYS A 414 13.58 -9.52 31.95
C CYS A 414 13.69 -10.22 30.58
N ALA A 415 14.48 -9.65 29.67
CA ALA A 415 14.63 -10.15 28.32
C ALA A 415 15.17 -11.60 28.24
N LEU A 416 16.09 -12.00 29.13
CA LEU A 416 16.58 -13.39 29.20
C LEU A 416 15.46 -14.36 29.59
N PHE A 417 14.61 -14.00 30.56
CA PHE A 417 13.52 -14.85 31.02
C PHE A 417 12.29 -14.80 30.10
N GLN A 418 12.07 -13.71 29.34
CA GLN A 418 11.09 -13.65 28.24
C GLN A 418 11.42 -14.62 27.10
N GLU A 419 12.70 -14.78 26.79
CA GLU A 419 13.17 -15.82 25.87
C GLU A 419 12.95 -17.22 26.46
N CYS A 420 13.25 -17.41 27.75
CA CYS A 420 12.99 -18.67 28.44
C CYS A 420 11.49 -19.04 28.46
N THR A 421 10.57 -18.10 28.71
CA THR A 421 9.12 -18.35 28.64
C THR A 421 8.67 -18.70 27.23
N ARG A 422 9.29 -18.14 26.17
CA ARG A 422 9.02 -18.56 24.78
C ARG A 422 9.38 -20.02 24.55
N VAL A 423 10.53 -20.47 25.05
CA VAL A 423 10.97 -21.89 24.98
C VAL A 423 10.12 -22.80 25.88
N LEU A 424 9.54 -22.26 26.96
CA LEU A 424 8.62 -22.96 27.88
C LEU A 424 7.16 -22.99 27.39
N ARG A 425 6.78 -22.27 26.33
CA ARG A 425 5.42 -22.32 25.74
C ARG A 425 5.12 -23.75 25.28
N GLY A 426 4.32 -24.47 26.06
CA GLY A 426 4.04 -25.89 25.89
C GLY A 426 4.12 -26.71 27.18
N LEU A 427 4.61 -26.12 28.27
CA LEU A 427 4.30 -26.58 29.62
C LEU A 427 2.95 -25.96 30.01
N GLY A 428 1.95 -26.81 30.32
CA GLY A 428 0.66 -26.35 30.81
C GLY A 428 0.81 -25.62 32.15
N GLU A 429 -0.18 -24.80 32.52
CA GLU A 429 -0.18 -24.04 33.79
C GLU A 429 -0.05 -24.94 35.05
N ASP A 430 -0.28 -26.25 34.90
CA ASP A 430 -0.24 -27.24 35.98
C ASP A 430 1.18 -27.67 36.40
N GLN A 431 2.25 -27.16 35.76
CA GLN A 431 3.66 -27.55 36.03
C GLN A 431 4.55 -26.43 36.61
N LYS A 432 3.98 -25.56 37.45
CA LYS A 432 4.68 -24.37 38.02
C LYS A 432 5.85 -24.69 38.97
N ASP A 433 5.84 -25.86 39.60
CA ASP A 433 6.87 -26.28 40.58
C ASP A 433 8.00 -27.15 39.99
N VAL A 434 7.99 -27.41 38.68
CA VAL A 434 9.04 -28.24 38.06
C VAL A 434 10.37 -27.48 38.06
N PRO A 435 11.48 -28.05 38.58
CA PRO A 435 12.78 -27.44 38.48
C PRO A 435 13.23 -27.39 37.01
N VAL A 436 13.49 -26.19 36.52
CA VAL A 436 13.91 -25.93 35.13
C VAL A 436 15.40 -25.65 35.13
N SER A 437 16.18 -26.54 34.50
CA SER A 437 17.61 -26.26 34.27
C SER A 437 17.78 -25.36 33.07
N LEU A 438 18.32 -24.15 33.26
CA LEU A 438 18.82 -23.28 32.20
C LEU A 438 20.30 -23.56 32.01
N ARG A 439 20.68 -24.08 30.84
CA ARG A 439 22.10 -24.12 30.46
C ARG A 439 22.39 -22.94 29.56
N VAL A 440 23.35 -22.12 29.98
CA VAL A 440 23.96 -21.08 29.17
C VAL A 440 25.36 -21.58 28.84
N GLY A 441 25.63 -21.84 27.58
CA GLY A 441 26.98 -22.20 27.16
C GLY A 441 27.45 -21.34 26.02
N PHE A 442 28.74 -21.07 26.01
CA PHE A 442 29.43 -20.43 24.92
C PHE A 442 30.09 -21.53 24.10
N ARG A 443 29.80 -21.58 22.81
CA ARG A 443 30.42 -22.55 21.89
C ARG A 443 30.72 -21.83 20.58
N ASN A 444 31.99 -21.76 20.21
CA ASN A 444 32.43 -21.14 18.96
C ASN A 444 31.81 -19.73 18.77
N GLY A 445 31.83 -18.88 19.79
CA GLY A 445 31.29 -17.51 19.70
C GLY A 445 29.77 -17.36 19.77
N ARG A 446 29.01 -18.46 19.78
CA ARG A 446 27.55 -18.43 20.00
C ARG A 446 27.22 -18.72 21.46
N VAL A 447 26.17 -18.09 21.97
CA VAL A 447 25.56 -18.44 23.25
C VAL A 447 24.36 -19.32 22.97
N PHE A 448 24.30 -20.51 23.56
CA PHE A 448 23.08 -21.31 23.55
C PHE A 448 22.35 -21.22 24.87
N LEU A 449 21.02 -21.14 24.79
CA LEU A 449 20.10 -21.26 25.90
C LEU A 449 19.34 -22.58 25.76
N LYS A 450 19.53 -23.50 26.71
CA LYS A 450 18.76 -24.75 26.76
C LYS A 450 17.95 -24.81 28.05
N VAL A 451 16.64 -25.00 27.89
CA VAL A 451 15.67 -25.06 28.99
C VAL A 451 15.17 -26.51 29.13
N ALA A 452 15.49 -27.16 30.26
CA ALA A 452 15.20 -28.57 30.52
C ALA A 452 15.70 -29.51 29.38
N ASN A 453 14.83 -30.40 28.86
CA ASN A 453 15.13 -31.32 27.74
C ASN A 453 14.66 -30.79 26.37
N ARG A 454 14.34 -29.50 26.24
CA ARG A 454 13.91 -28.89 24.96
C ARG A 454 15.11 -28.57 24.04
N ARG A 455 14.82 -28.27 22.77
CA ARG A 455 15.82 -27.84 21.78
C ARG A 455 16.51 -26.56 22.29
N ALA A 456 17.82 -26.45 22.09
CA ALA A 456 18.56 -25.26 22.48
C ALA A 456 18.30 -24.13 21.46
N SER A 457 18.04 -22.92 21.97
CA SER A 457 18.02 -21.70 21.16
C SER A 457 19.43 -21.12 21.10
N TRP A 458 19.88 -20.72 19.92
CA TRP A 458 21.22 -20.19 19.71
C TRP A 458 21.17 -18.67 19.48
N TYR A 459 22.18 -17.97 19.98
CA TYR A 459 22.34 -16.53 19.84
C TYR A 459 23.77 -16.18 19.43
N GLU A 460 23.94 -15.17 18.59
CA GLU A 460 25.24 -14.57 18.25
C GLU A 460 25.61 -13.56 19.35
N ALA A 461 26.80 -13.69 19.92
CA ALA A 461 27.32 -12.76 20.90
C ALA A 461 28.21 -11.70 20.23
N TYR A 462 28.01 -10.41 20.56
CA TYR A 462 28.84 -9.30 20.10
C TYR A 462 29.12 -8.28 21.22
N THR A 463 30.15 -7.45 21.05
CA THR A 463 30.53 -6.42 22.03
C THR A 463 31.05 -5.14 21.33
N ASN A 464 31.32 -4.07 22.08
CA ASN A 464 31.90 -2.85 21.51
C ASN A 464 33.42 -2.99 21.34
N GLU A 465 34.01 -2.22 20.41
CA GLU A 465 35.44 -2.30 20.10
C GLU A 465 36.35 -2.00 21.30
N ASN A 466 35.89 -1.10 22.18
CA ASN A 466 36.62 -0.67 23.37
C ASN A 466 36.14 -1.36 24.68
N ASP A 467 35.27 -2.37 24.58
CA ASP A 467 34.78 -3.10 25.77
C ASP A 467 35.81 -4.16 26.22
N PRO A 468 36.00 -4.40 27.53
CA PRO A 468 36.87 -5.48 28.02
C PRO A 468 36.57 -6.86 27.39
N CYS A 469 35.29 -7.13 27.07
CA CYS A 469 34.86 -8.36 26.41
C CYS A 469 35.42 -8.52 24.98
N SER A 470 35.97 -7.47 24.37
CA SER A 470 36.53 -7.48 23.01
C SER A 470 37.70 -8.46 22.84
N SER A 471 38.37 -8.82 23.94
CA SER A 471 39.45 -9.83 23.99
C SER A 471 38.94 -11.27 23.82
N PHE A 472 37.67 -11.55 24.12
CA PHE A 472 37.08 -12.90 24.07
C PHE A 472 35.96 -13.04 23.04
N ILE A 473 35.15 -11.99 22.86
CA ILE A 473 34.09 -11.93 21.87
C ILE A 473 34.69 -11.27 20.63
N LEU A 474 34.64 -11.93 19.47
CA LEU A 474 35.22 -11.41 18.22
C LEU A 474 34.26 -10.50 17.44
N ALA A 475 32.96 -10.72 17.54
CA ALA A 475 31.98 -9.92 16.81
C ALA A 475 31.81 -8.55 17.47
N ARG A 476 31.69 -7.50 16.66
CA ARG A 476 31.51 -6.11 17.12
C ARG A 476 30.10 -5.60 16.84
N SER A 477 29.67 -4.64 17.67
CA SER A 477 28.44 -3.90 17.41
C SER A 477 28.52 -3.27 16.00
N ALA A 478 27.60 -3.69 15.14
CA ALA A 478 27.52 -3.17 13.79
C ALA A 478 26.93 -1.77 13.87
N TYR A 479 27.80 -0.77 13.98
CA TYR A 479 27.43 0.60 13.69
C TYR A 479 27.03 0.60 12.21
N THR A 480 25.73 0.83 11.97
CA THR A 480 25.11 1.26 10.71
C THR A 480 26.13 1.94 9.79
N ASN A 481 26.05 1.70 8.47
CA ASN A 481 26.70 2.35 7.30
C ASN A 481 27.00 3.88 7.41
N GLN A 482 27.59 4.37 8.50
CA GLN A 482 27.79 5.79 8.77
C GLN A 482 28.94 6.34 7.93
N ASN A 483 29.77 5.47 7.34
CA ASN A 483 30.82 5.88 6.43
C ASN A 483 30.91 4.94 5.22
N ALA A 484 30.26 5.33 4.12
CA ALA A 484 30.32 4.63 2.84
C ALA A 484 31.78 4.35 2.44
N THR A 485 32.71 5.27 2.71
CA THR A 485 34.14 5.14 2.41
C THR A 485 34.77 3.91 3.07
N HIS A 486 34.47 3.65 4.35
CA HIS A 486 35.00 2.49 5.08
C HIS A 486 34.44 1.16 4.53
N SER A 487 33.16 1.13 4.17
CA SER A 487 32.56 -0.05 3.57
C SER A 487 33.16 -0.40 2.20
N LEU A 488 33.48 0.64 1.40
CA LEU A 488 34.06 0.48 0.07
C LEU A 488 35.53 0.04 0.13
N SER A 489 36.31 0.53 1.12
CA SER A 489 37.69 0.07 1.33
C SER A 489 37.72 -1.39 1.78
N LEU A 490 36.83 -1.77 2.70
CA LEU A 490 36.71 -3.15 3.21
C LEU A 490 36.30 -4.13 2.11
N ALA A 491 35.34 -3.73 1.25
CA ALA A 491 34.94 -4.52 0.09
C ALA A 491 36.11 -4.79 -0.87
N ARG A 492 36.97 -3.79 -1.10
CA ARG A 492 38.17 -3.93 -1.94
C ARG A 492 39.17 -4.90 -1.31
N GLU A 493 39.42 -4.79 -0.01
CA GLU A 493 40.35 -5.65 0.73
C GLU A 493 39.89 -7.12 0.71
N TRP A 494 38.61 -7.39 0.96
CA TRP A 494 38.08 -8.76 0.89
C TRP A 494 38.21 -9.37 -0.50
N LEU A 495 37.95 -8.57 -1.55
CA LEU A 495 38.07 -9.04 -2.92
C LEU A 495 39.53 -9.28 -3.31
N SER A 496 40.46 -8.37 -2.98
CA SER A 496 41.88 -8.55 -3.28
C SER A 496 42.45 -9.76 -2.55
N SER A 497 42.19 -9.88 -1.25
CA SER A 497 42.60 -11.03 -0.43
C SER A 497 42.09 -12.36 -0.99
N CYS A 498 40.82 -12.40 -1.42
CA CYS A 498 40.24 -13.60 -2.03
C CYS A 498 40.81 -13.93 -3.44
N LEU A 499 41.24 -12.92 -4.20
CA LEU A 499 41.78 -13.11 -5.56
C LEU A 499 43.26 -13.46 -5.56
N GLU A 500 44.04 -12.86 -4.67
CA GLU A 500 45.47 -13.12 -4.50
C GLU A 500 45.70 -14.55 -4.00
N ASN A 501 44.86 -15.03 -3.09
CA ASN A 501 44.84 -16.43 -2.65
C ASN A 501 46.22 -16.96 -2.21
N THR A 502 47.02 -16.13 -1.54
CA THR A 502 48.39 -16.45 -1.09
C THR A 502 48.50 -16.54 0.44
N GLY A 503 49.37 -17.42 0.95
CA GLY A 503 49.77 -17.46 2.37
C GLY A 503 48.81 -18.23 3.30
N THR A 504 48.76 -17.84 4.58
CA THR A 504 47.92 -18.45 5.64
C THR A 504 46.41 -18.21 5.47
N ASN A 505 46.01 -17.34 4.53
CA ASN A 505 44.63 -17.02 4.17
C ASN A 505 44.19 -17.67 2.83
N ALA A 506 44.78 -18.81 2.45
CA ALA A 506 44.45 -19.49 1.20
C ALA A 506 42.98 -19.96 1.16
N HIS A 507 42.23 -19.44 0.19
CA HIS A 507 40.87 -19.83 -0.14
C HIS A 507 40.87 -21.01 -1.12
N HIS A 508 41.07 -22.22 -0.58
CA HIS A 508 41.21 -23.48 -1.33
C HIS A 508 40.10 -23.83 -2.35
N ARG A 509 38.91 -23.20 -2.29
CA ARG A 509 37.80 -23.39 -3.27
C ARG A 509 37.53 -22.18 -4.16
N CYS A 510 38.31 -21.12 -4.00
CA CYS A 510 38.15 -19.89 -4.76
C CYS A 510 39.19 -19.82 -5.85
N VAL A 511 38.83 -20.28 -7.05
CA VAL A 511 39.69 -20.14 -8.23
C VAL A 511 39.63 -18.69 -8.71
N PRO A 512 40.77 -18.06 -9.09
CA PRO A 512 40.76 -16.78 -9.78
C PRO A 512 39.87 -16.85 -11.03
N PRO A 513 39.12 -15.77 -11.36
CA PRO A 513 38.26 -15.77 -12.53
C PRO A 513 39.09 -16.02 -13.81
N ASN A 514 38.66 -16.97 -14.64
CA ASN A 514 39.36 -17.33 -15.88
C ASN A 514 39.37 -16.11 -16.84
N PRO A 515 40.56 -15.57 -17.19
CA PRO A 515 40.66 -14.44 -18.10
C PRO A 515 40.34 -14.78 -19.56
N THR A 516 39.99 -16.04 -19.88
CA THR A 516 39.43 -16.50 -21.19
C THR A 516 38.00 -17.07 -21.02
N GLY A 517 37.36 -16.78 -19.89
CA GLY A 517 36.10 -17.39 -19.47
C GLY A 517 34.83 -16.86 -20.16
N PHE A 518 33.70 -17.45 -19.78
CA PHE A 518 32.37 -17.08 -20.25
C PHE A 518 32.07 -15.59 -20.04
N MET A 519 31.40 -14.97 -21.01
CA MET A 519 30.89 -13.60 -20.92
C MET A 519 29.39 -13.56 -21.25
N PRO A 520 28.59 -12.72 -20.55
CA PRO A 520 27.19 -12.50 -20.90
C PRO A 520 27.02 -11.95 -22.32
N SER A 521 25.86 -12.18 -22.94
CA SER A 521 25.59 -11.72 -24.31
C SER A 521 25.69 -10.20 -24.48
N LEU A 522 25.35 -9.46 -23.43
CA LEU A 522 25.42 -8.00 -23.33
C LEU A 522 25.92 -7.62 -21.94
N ILE A 523 26.71 -6.56 -21.86
CA ILE A 523 27.28 -6.07 -20.61
C ILE A 523 27.36 -4.55 -20.60
N LEU A 524 27.21 -3.94 -19.42
CA LEU A 524 27.42 -2.51 -19.25
C LEU A 524 28.90 -2.24 -19.06
N ARG A 525 29.46 -1.38 -19.91
CA ARG A 525 30.83 -0.89 -19.79
C ARG A 525 30.83 0.51 -19.22
N ILE A 526 31.63 0.69 -18.18
CA ILE A 526 31.81 1.95 -17.46
C ILE A 526 33.16 2.52 -17.88
N THR A 527 33.14 3.74 -18.41
CA THR A 527 34.35 4.46 -18.82
C THR A 527 34.46 5.74 -17.98
N PRO A 528 35.55 5.95 -17.22
CA PRO A 528 35.75 7.21 -16.49
C PRO A 528 35.76 8.41 -17.43
N ASP A 529 35.13 9.52 -17.04
CA ASP A 529 35.05 10.74 -17.84
C ASP A 529 35.06 12.01 -16.97
N ASN A 530 36.22 12.67 -16.85
CA ASN A 530 36.42 13.98 -16.20
C ASN A 530 35.65 14.20 -14.88
N GLY A 531 35.79 13.27 -13.92
CA GLY A 531 35.11 13.35 -12.61
C GLY A 531 33.69 12.74 -12.59
N SER A 532 33.24 12.19 -13.71
CA SER A 532 32.02 11.39 -13.89
C SER A 532 32.34 10.05 -14.58
N PHE A 533 31.32 9.34 -15.05
CA PHE A 533 31.47 8.14 -15.86
C PHE A 533 30.46 8.11 -17.00
N ARG A 534 30.88 7.58 -18.16
CA ARG A 534 30.00 7.22 -19.26
C ARG A 534 29.67 5.73 -19.21
N LEU A 535 28.45 5.40 -19.62
CA LEU A 535 27.92 4.06 -19.59
C LEU A 535 27.42 3.67 -20.98
N ASN A 536 27.86 2.54 -21.50
CA ASN A 536 27.35 2.02 -22.76
C ASN A 536 27.20 0.51 -22.73
N LEU A 537 26.21 0.00 -23.45
CA LEU A 537 25.98 -1.42 -23.62
C LEU A 537 26.98 -1.96 -24.66
N CYS A 538 27.64 -3.06 -24.33
CA CYS A 538 28.62 -3.70 -25.20
C CYS A 538 28.25 -5.16 -25.45
N LYS A 539 28.46 -5.63 -26.68
CA LYS A 539 28.64 -7.05 -26.94
C LYS A 539 30.11 -7.37 -26.63
N PRO A 540 30.41 -8.32 -25.73
CA PRO A 540 31.79 -8.75 -25.54
C PRO A 540 32.31 -9.36 -26.84
N ASP A 541 33.39 -8.81 -27.38
CA ASP A 541 34.06 -9.36 -28.56
C ASP A 541 34.99 -10.51 -28.15
N GLN A 542 35.26 -11.48 -29.03
CA GLN A 542 36.11 -12.64 -28.72
C GLN A 542 37.55 -12.25 -28.30
N THR A 543 37.95 -11.01 -28.57
CA THR A 543 39.26 -10.42 -28.24
C THR A 543 39.25 -9.62 -26.92
N GLN A 544 38.08 -9.26 -26.38
CA GLN A 544 37.93 -8.52 -25.12
C GLN A 544 37.36 -9.43 -24.04
N VAL A 545 38.19 -10.33 -23.55
CA VAL A 545 37.84 -11.11 -22.36
C VAL A 545 38.10 -10.26 -21.12
N GLY A 546 37.10 -10.11 -20.26
CA GLY A 546 37.15 -9.17 -19.15
C GLY A 546 36.46 -9.73 -17.92
N ARG A 547 36.99 -9.38 -16.75
CA ARG A 547 36.28 -9.61 -15.49
C ARG A 547 35.04 -8.73 -15.43
N TYR A 548 33.96 -9.27 -14.89
CA TYR A 548 32.71 -8.53 -14.65
C TYR A 548 32.12 -8.81 -13.28
N ALA A 549 31.28 -7.90 -12.83
CA ALA A 549 30.43 -8.09 -11.66
C ALA A 549 28.96 -8.23 -12.07
N CYS A 550 28.16 -8.85 -11.20
CA CYS A 550 26.70 -8.86 -11.31
C CYS A 550 26.07 -8.01 -10.21
N LEU A 551 24.86 -7.51 -10.45
CA LEU A 551 24.02 -6.85 -9.46
C LEU A 551 22.78 -7.69 -9.17
N SER A 552 22.57 -8.05 -7.89
CA SER A 552 21.38 -8.72 -7.37
C SER A 552 20.54 -7.73 -6.55
N TYR A 553 19.31 -7.45 -6.96
CA TYR A 553 18.46 -6.44 -6.31
C TYR A 553 16.95 -6.67 -6.49
N CYS A 554 16.13 -5.96 -5.73
CA CYS A 554 14.67 -5.95 -5.90
C CYS A 554 14.25 -4.84 -6.86
N TRP A 555 13.46 -5.19 -7.88
CA TRP A 555 12.90 -4.20 -8.79
C TRP A 555 11.84 -3.34 -8.09
N GLY A 556 11.02 -3.95 -7.22
CA GLY A 556 9.96 -3.26 -6.48
C GLY A 556 8.66 -3.02 -7.28
N GLY A 557 8.50 -3.70 -8.41
CA GLY A 557 7.43 -3.47 -9.39
C GLY A 557 8.00 -3.43 -10.81
N ASP A 558 7.27 -2.84 -11.75
CA ASP A 558 7.80 -2.60 -13.09
C ASP A 558 8.83 -1.47 -13.06
N GLN A 559 10.04 -1.76 -13.53
CA GLN A 559 11.14 -0.79 -13.58
C GLN A 559 11.02 0.05 -14.86
N LYS A 560 10.97 1.38 -14.72
CA LYS A 560 10.83 2.30 -15.86
C LYS A 560 12.00 2.19 -16.85
N THR A 561 13.22 2.12 -16.33
CA THR A 561 14.44 2.11 -17.12
C THR A 561 14.93 0.69 -17.31
N LYS A 562 14.57 0.09 -18.44
CA LYS A 562 14.95 -1.27 -18.83
C LYS A 562 15.28 -1.36 -20.31
N LEU A 563 16.09 -2.33 -20.69
CA LEU A 563 16.47 -2.55 -22.08
C LEU A 563 15.27 -3.15 -22.85
N GLY A 564 14.94 -2.52 -23.97
CA GLY A 564 13.93 -2.99 -24.93
C GLY A 564 14.43 -2.87 -26.37
N LYS A 565 13.65 -3.36 -27.34
CA LYS A 565 14.03 -3.31 -28.76
C LYS A 565 14.22 -1.88 -29.26
N SER A 566 13.44 -0.93 -28.76
CA SER A 566 13.43 0.47 -29.21
C SER A 566 14.66 1.28 -28.76
N ASN A 567 15.18 1.02 -27.55
CA ASN A 567 16.31 1.77 -26.98
C ASN A 567 17.66 1.05 -27.11
N ARG A 568 17.68 -0.22 -27.54
CA ARG A 568 18.89 -1.03 -27.68
C ARG A 568 19.98 -0.37 -28.54
N SER A 569 19.63 0.20 -29.69
CA SER A 569 20.61 0.82 -30.59
C SER A 569 21.25 2.05 -29.96
N ALA A 570 20.45 2.91 -29.33
CA ALA A 570 20.93 4.09 -28.61
C ALA A 570 21.86 3.71 -27.44
N TRP A 571 21.47 2.70 -26.67
CA TRP A 571 22.24 2.24 -25.49
C TRP A 571 23.59 1.59 -25.83
N LEU A 572 23.79 1.12 -27.07
CA LEU A 572 25.11 0.68 -27.54
C LEU A 572 26.11 1.85 -27.63
N THR A 573 25.61 3.06 -27.85
CA THR A 573 26.42 4.29 -27.94
C THR A 573 26.59 4.93 -26.57
N ASP A 574 25.49 5.25 -25.89
CA ASP A 574 25.50 5.90 -24.58
C ASP A 574 24.19 5.66 -23.83
N ILE A 575 24.27 5.53 -22.51
CA ILE A 575 23.14 5.34 -21.60
C ILE A 575 23.10 6.54 -20.66
N PRO A 576 22.03 7.36 -20.70
CA PRO A 576 21.88 8.49 -19.79
C PRO A 576 21.85 8.03 -18.33
N VAL A 577 22.88 8.41 -17.56
CA VAL A 577 23.01 8.02 -16.14
C VAL A 577 21.85 8.57 -15.30
N ALA A 578 21.30 9.74 -15.67
CA ALA A 578 20.18 10.38 -14.99
C ALA A 578 18.90 9.53 -14.99
N ASP A 579 18.74 8.65 -15.98
CA ASP A 579 17.56 7.79 -16.10
C ASP A 579 17.71 6.48 -15.30
N LEU A 580 18.90 6.16 -14.79
CA LEU A 580 19.14 4.90 -14.10
C LEU A 580 18.55 4.89 -12.69
N PRO A 581 18.03 3.74 -12.22
CA PRO A 581 17.62 3.60 -10.82
C PRO A 581 18.81 3.80 -9.88
N ILE A 582 18.55 4.38 -8.69
CA ILE A 582 19.60 4.68 -7.71
C ILE A 582 20.42 3.46 -7.31
N VAL A 583 19.80 2.27 -7.24
CA VAL A 583 20.50 1.01 -6.93
C VAL A 583 21.56 0.69 -7.98
N VAL A 584 21.31 0.97 -9.26
CA VAL A 584 22.28 0.73 -10.33
C VAL A 584 23.44 1.73 -10.22
N VAL A 585 23.13 3.01 -9.96
CA VAL A 585 24.15 4.06 -9.78
C VAL A 585 25.06 3.77 -8.58
N GLU A 586 24.47 3.34 -7.46
CA GLU A 586 25.23 2.96 -6.27
C GLU A 586 26.05 1.69 -6.49
N ALA A 587 25.53 0.71 -7.24
CA ALA A 587 26.30 -0.47 -7.65
C ALA A 587 27.50 -0.09 -8.53
N ILE A 588 27.35 0.87 -9.45
CA ILE A 588 28.46 1.42 -10.24
C ILE A 588 29.50 2.09 -9.32
N THR A 589 29.05 2.83 -8.30
CA THR A 589 29.94 3.44 -7.29
C THR A 589 30.78 2.39 -6.57
N VAL A 590 30.14 1.30 -6.10
CA VAL A 590 30.84 0.15 -5.50
C VAL A 590 31.79 -0.49 -6.51
N LEU A 591 31.35 -0.67 -7.75
CA LEU A 591 32.15 -1.34 -8.77
C LEU A 591 33.42 -0.56 -9.15
N MET A 592 33.31 0.77 -9.26
CA MET A 592 34.45 1.67 -9.47
C MET A 592 35.42 1.62 -8.30
N SER A 593 34.94 1.51 -7.05
CA SER A 593 35.82 1.32 -5.90
C SER A 593 36.54 -0.03 -5.96
N LEU A 594 35.92 -1.06 -6.51
CA LEU A 594 36.55 -2.37 -6.71
C LEU A 594 37.50 -2.41 -7.93
N GLN A 595 37.60 -1.33 -8.72
CA GLN A 595 38.41 -1.23 -9.95
C GLN A 595 37.95 -2.18 -11.07
N PHE A 596 36.63 -2.33 -11.23
CA PHE A 596 36.02 -3.06 -12.34
C PHE A 596 35.23 -2.11 -13.24
N ASN A 597 35.22 -2.42 -14.54
CA ASN A 597 34.59 -1.57 -15.56
C ASN A 597 33.39 -2.25 -16.24
N ASN A 598 33.11 -3.52 -15.92
CA ASN A 598 32.03 -4.27 -16.56
C ASN A 598 31.01 -4.73 -15.52
N LEU A 599 29.76 -4.33 -15.69
CA LEU A 599 28.63 -4.68 -14.83
C LEU A 599 27.55 -5.38 -15.63
N TRP A 600 27.02 -6.48 -15.09
CA TRP A 600 25.82 -7.13 -15.61
C TRP A 600 24.63 -6.86 -14.70
N VAL A 601 23.54 -6.38 -15.28
CA VAL A 601 22.27 -6.08 -14.60
C VAL A 601 21.15 -6.67 -15.45
N ASP A 602 20.32 -7.54 -14.88
CA ASP A 602 19.22 -8.22 -15.58
C ASP A 602 18.30 -7.26 -16.36
N ALA A 603 17.87 -6.17 -15.75
CA ALA A 603 16.98 -5.19 -16.36
C ALA A 603 17.62 -4.41 -17.54
N LEU A 604 18.95 -4.34 -17.60
CA LEU A 604 19.70 -3.50 -18.56
C LEU A 604 20.49 -4.31 -19.59
N CYS A 605 20.74 -5.59 -19.33
CA CYS A 605 21.51 -6.49 -20.20
C CYS A 605 20.64 -7.57 -20.90
N ILE A 606 19.33 -7.62 -20.61
CA ILE A 606 18.37 -8.53 -21.25
C ILE A 606 17.32 -7.68 -21.97
N VAL A 607 16.95 -8.05 -23.20
CA VAL A 607 15.91 -7.34 -23.96
C VAL A 607 14.53 -7.74 -23.42
N GLN A 608 13.99 -6.95 -22.49
CA GLN A 608 12.83 -7.33 -21.66
C GLN A 608 11.51 -7.47 -22.43
N ASP A 609 11.38 -6.81 -23.60
CA ASP A 609 10.22 -6.90 -24.49
C ASP A 609 10.36 -8.02 -25.54
N ASP A 610 11.41 -8.84 -25.49
CA ASP A 610 11.62 -10.01 -26.33
C ASP A 610 11.52 -11.31 -25.52
N LYS A 611 10.40 -12.03 -25.63
CA LYS A 611 10.17 -13.27 -24.88
C LYS A 611 11.21 -14.36 -25.18
N GLU A 612 11.72 -14.41 -26.41
CA GLU A 612 12.72 -15.40 -26.80
C GLU A 612 14.08 -15.06 -26.19
N ASP A 613 14.48 -13.78 -26.23
CA ASP A 613 15.72 -13.32 -25.58
C ASP A 613 15.63 -13.50 -24.06
N VAL A 614 14.51 -13.11 -23.43
CA VAL A 614 14.29 -13.34 -21.99
C VAL A 614 14.43 -14.82 -21.65
N SER A 615 13.75 -15.71 -22.38
CA SER A 615 13.85 -17.15 -22.12
C SER A 615 15.28 -17.67 -22.28
N LYS A 616 16.01 -17.18 -23.28
CA LYS A 616 17.41 -17.55 -23.53
C LYS A 616 18.34 -17.05 -22.42
N GLN A 617 18.24 -15.77 -22.06
CA GLN A 617 19.09 -15.16 -21.03
C GLN A 617 18.80 -15.75 -19.64
N VAL A 618 17.52 -16.00 -19.32
CA VAL A 618 17.14 -16.71 -18.07
C VAL A 618 17.77 -18.10 -18.02
N GLY A 619 17.79 -18.83 -19.14
CA GLY A 619 18.51 -20.11 -19.25
C GLY A 619 20.04 -19.97 -19.06
N MET A 620 20.61 -18.81 -19.36
CA MET A 620 22.05 -18.50 -19.20
C MET A 620 22.40 -17.87 -17.84
N MET A 621 21.42 -17.40 -17.05
CA MET A 621 21.66 -16.82 -15.72
C MET A 621 22.57 -17.67 -14.82
N PRO A 622 22.46 -19.01 -14.79
CA PRO A 622 23.39 -19.83 -14.02
C PRO A 622 24.85 -19.55 -14.36
N GLN A 623 25.17 -19.56 -15.66
CA GLN A 623 26.52 -19.32 -16.17
C GLN A 623 26.96 -17.87 -15.92
N ILE A 624 26.04 -16.91 -16.04
CA ILE A 624 26.31 -15.49 -15.78
C ILE A 624 26.75 -15.27 -14.33
N TYR A 625 26.01 -15.76 -13.34
CA TYR A 625 26.38 -15.58 -11.93
C TYR A 625 27.57 -16.47 -11.53
N GLN A 626 27.67 -17.70 -12.03
CA GLN A 626 28.76 -18.63 -11.71
C GLN A 626 30.13 -18.16 -12.23
N ASN A 627 30.16 -17.41 -13.33
CA ASN A 627 31.40 -16.87 -13.91
C ASN A 627 31.67 -15.40 -13.52
N ALA A 628 30.76 -14.75 -12.78
CA ALA A 628 30.99 -13.40 -12.28
C ALA A 628 32.18 -13.35 -11.32
N THR A 629 32.97 -12.28 -11.37
CA THR A 629 34.09 -12.10 -10.43
C THR A 629 33.58 -11.83 -9.02
N VAL A 630 32.54 -11.01 -8.91
CA VAL A 630 31.82 -10.70 -7.66
C VAL A 630 30.39 -10.33 -7.99
N THR A 631 29.45 -10.70 -7.13
CA THR A 631 28.06 -10.25 -7.20
C THR A 631 27.80 -9.29 -6.06
N ILE A 632 27.33 -8.09 -6.39
CA ILE A 632 26.93 -7.05 -5.45
C ILE A 632 25.44 -7.25 -5.15
N THR A 633 25.08 -7.34 -3.88
CA THR A 633 23.71 -7.58 -3.44
C THR A 633 23.20 -6.38 -2.64
N ALA A 634 22.17 -5.72 -3.17
CA ALA A 634 21.50 -4.58 -2.53
C ALA A 634 20.39 -5.06 -1.57
N SER A 635 20.76 -5.80 -0.52
CA SER A 635 19.80 -6.58 0.28
C SER A 635 18.73 -5.75 1.00
N THR A 636 19.06 -4.51 1.40
CA THR A 636 18.13 -3.63 2.15
C THR A 636 17.10 -2.91 1.30
N SER A 637 17.23 -2.92 -0.02
CA SER A 637 16.38 -2.15 -0.93
C SER A 637 15.20 -2.99 -1.40
N SER A 638 13.99 -2.54 -1.06
CA SER A 638 12.76 -3.22 -1.49
C SER A 638 12.38 -2.88 -2.93
N THR A 639 12.88 -1.76 -3.44
CA THR A 639 12.70 -1.28 -4.81
C THR A 639 14.02 -0.78 -5.41
N CYS A 640 14.08 -0.70 -6.74
CA CYS A 640 15.25 -0.20 -7.46
C CYS A 640 15.52 1.30 -7.26
N TYR A 641 14.55 2.02 -6.67
CA TYR A 641 14.60 3.44 -6.36
C TYR A 641 15.02 3.74 -4.92
N GLU A 642 15.30 2.71 -4.12
CA GLU A 642 15.84 2.88 -2.76
C GLU A 642 17.35 2.70 -2.73
N SER A 643 18.04 3.65 -2.11
CA SER A 643 19.47 3.54 -1.82
C SER A 643 19.77 2.36 -0.89
N PHE A 644 20.81 1.59 -1.19
CA PHE A 644 21.36 0.56 -0.30
C PHE A 644 22.64 1.00 0.40
N LEU A 645 23.29 2.07 -0.07
CA LEU A 645 24.48 2.65 0.56
C LEU A 645 24.14 3.63 1.70
N LYS A 646 22.94 4.22 1.71
CA LYS A 646 22.50 5.10 2.80
C LYS A 646 22.09 4.29 4.04
N PRO A 647 22.36 4.80 5.27
CA PRO A 647 21.87 4.18 6.49
C PRO A 647 20.34 4.05 6.47
N LYS A 648 19.84 2.85 6.77
CA LYS A 648 18.40 2.61 7.03
C LYS A 648 18.24 2.18 8.48
N SER A 649 17.18 2.68 9.13
CA SER A 649 16.78 2.14 10.43
C SER A 649 16.40 0.67 10.24
N PRO A 650 16.96 -0.26 11.03
CA PRO A 650 16.57 -1.65 10.94
C PRO A 650 15.09 -1.80 11.35
N PRO A 651 14.31 -2.69 10.71
CA PRO A 651 12.92 -2.95 11.08
C PRO A 651 12.75 -3.27 12.59
N PRO A 652 11.57 -3.00 13.21
CA PRO A 652 11.34 -3.19 14.66
C PRO A 652 11.63 -4.61 15.21
N LEU A 653 11.63 -5.62 14.33
CA LEU A 653 11.94 -7.02 14.64
C LEU A 653 13.45 -7.26 14.84
N TYR A 654 14.31 -6.35 14.39
CA TYR A 654 15.72 -6.28 14.78
C TYR A 654 15.81 -5.66 16.19
N ARG A 655 15.27 -6.38 17.19
CA ARG A 655 15.32 -5.95 18.58
C ARG A 655 16.77 -5.72 19.02
N ALA A 656 16.96 -4.72 19.89
CA ALA A 656 18.19 -4.54 20.63
C ALA A 656 18.57 -5.88 21.28
N GLY A 657 19.78 -6.35 21.01
CA GLY A 657 20.27 -7.60 21.59
C GLY A 657 20.18 -7.58 23.10
N LEU A 658 19.94 -8.74 23.72
CA LEU A 658 19.96 -8.89 25.17
C LEU A 658 21.36 -8.54 25.68
N ALA A 659 21.47 -7.48 26.48
CA ALA A 659 22.72 -7.10 27.13
C ALA A 659 22.93 -7.96 28.39
N LEU A 660 24.10 -8.58 28.50
CA LEU A 660 24.55 -9.37 29.63
C LEU A 660 25.86 -8.79 30.16
N ALA A 661 25.93 -8.58 31.47
CA ALA A 661 27.19 -8.29 32.15
C ALA A 661 28.04 -9.56 32.23
N VAL A 662 29.30 -9.44 31.84
CA VAL A 662 30.27 -10.55 31.85
C VAL A 662 31.43 -10.16 32.74
N GLU A 663 31.79 -11.05 33.66
CA GLU A 663 32.96 -10.91 34.50
C GLU A 663 34.11 -11.71 33.89
N LEU A 664 35.17 -10.99 33.56
CA LEU A 664 36.37 -11.55 32.95
C LEU A 664 37.31 -12.14 34.02
N PRO A 665 38.21 -13.06 33.64
CA PRO A 665 39.14 -13.71 34.57
C PRO A 665 40.05 -12.75 35.36
N ASN A 666 40.20 -11.51 34.90
CA ASN A 666 40.98 -10.44 35.52
C ASN A 666 40.14 -9.50 36.42
N THR A 667 38.89 -9.86 36.78
CA THR A 667 37.93 -9.05 37.55
C THR A 667 37.40 -7.79 36.85
N GLU A 668 37.70 -7.61 35.56
CA GLU A 668 37.08 -6.55 34.76
C GLU A 668 35.66 -6.95 34.35
N ARG A 669 34.72 -6.00 34.43
CA ARG A 669 33.35 -6.17 33.95
C ARG A 669 33.22 -5.59 32.56
N GLY A 670 32.76 -6.41 31.61
CA GLY A 670 32.42 -5.97 30.27
C GLY A 670 30.98 -6.30 29.90
N THR A 671 30.55 -5.83 28.74
CA THR A 671 29.18 -6.03 28.25
C THR A 671 29.16 -6.90 27.00
N MET A 672 28.37 -7.97 27.06
CA MET A 672 28.06 -8.83 25.93
C MET A 672 26.62 -8.60 25.48
N PHE A 673 26.40 -8.43 24.18
CA PHE A 673 25.07 -8.36 23.59
C PHE A 673 24.77 -9.66 22.86
N LEU A 674 23.59 -10.25 23.10
CA LEU A 674 23.11 -11.44 22.42
C LEU A 674 22.06 -11.07 21.39
N ARG A 675 22.25 -11.53 20.16
CA ARG A 675 21.29 -11.40 19.07
C ARG A 675 20.77 -12.78 18.70
N ASP A 676 19.48 -12.87 18.42
CA ASP A 676 18.87 -14.08 17.89
C ASP A 676 19.62 -14.53 16.62
N CYS A 677 20.12 -15.76 16.62
CA CYS A 677 20.82 -16.34 15.49
C CYS A 677 20.04 -17.50 14.87
N ASP A 678 18.72 -17.58 15.06
CA ASP A 678 17.92 -18.63 14.43
C ASP A 678 18.18 -18.64 12.91
N ASP A 679 18.94 -19.65 12.49
CA ASP A 679 19.23 -19.99 11.10
C ASP A 679 17.91 -20.35 10.34
N ASP A 680 16.82 -20.58 11.09
CA ASP A 680 15.45 -20.82 10.62
C ASP A 680 14.58 -19.55 10.50
N VAL A 681 15.02 -18.37 10.97
CA VAL A 681 14.27 -17.11 10.74
C VAL A 681 14.58 -16.60 9.34
N PRO A 682 13.65 -16.76 8.39
CA PRO A 682 13.92 -16.45 7.01
C PRO A 682 13.94 -14.92 6.83
N PHE A 683 14.90 -14.43 6.07
CA PHE A 683 14.62 -13.40 5.05
C PHE A 683 13.97 -12.10 5.53
N ARG A 684 14.61 -11.43 6.48
CA ARG A 684 14.20 -10.07 6.86
C ARG A 684 14.54 -9.02 5.79
N GLU A 685 15.53 -9.32 4.96
CA GLU A 685 15.98 -8.43 3.89
C GLU A 685 15.18 -8.69 2.59
N PRO A 686 14.68 -7.62 1.92
CA PRO A 686 13.86 -7.74 0.73
C PRO A 686 14.38 -8.68 -0.36
N VAL A 687 15.69 -8.65 -0.66
CA VAL A 687 16.28 -9.50 -1.71
C VAL A 687 16.11 -10.98 -1.37
N SER A 688 16.26 -11.34 -0.09
CA SER A 688 16.19 -12.72 0.33
C SER A 688 14.76 -13.27 0.39
N GLN A 689 13.74 -12.41 0.19
CA GLN A 689 12.34 -12.83 0.06
C GLN A 689 11.97 -13.26 -1.37
N ARG A 690 12.86 -13.10 -2.36
CA ARG A 690 12.62 -13.49 -3.76
C ARG A 690 13.28 -14.81 -4.08
N ALA A 691 12.56 -15.76 -4.68
CA ALA A 691 13.10 -17.09 -4.91
C ALA A 691 14.25 -17.10 -5.94
N TRP A 692 14.14 -16.30 -7.01
CA TRP A 692 15.19 -16.17 -8.04
C TRP A 692 16.54 -15.71 -7.50
N THR A 693 16.54 -14.85 -6.47
CA THR A 693 17.78 -14.30 -5.89
C THR A 693 18.56 -15.35 -5.11
N LEU A 694 17.95 -16.49 -4.75
CA LEU A 694 18.68 -17.60 -4.13
C LEU A 694 19.71 -18.19 -5.08
N GLN A 695 19.38 -18.33 -6.36
CA GLN A 695 20.32 -18.80 -7.38
C GLN A 695 21.47 -17.80 -7.57
N GLU A 696 21.15 -16.51 -7.63
CA GLU A 696 22.12 -15.42 -7.72
C GLU A 696 23.08 -15.46 -6.52
N ASN A 697 22.55 -15.70 -5.32
CA ASN A 697 23.30 -15.84 -4.09
C ASN A 697 24.19 -17.09 -4.09
N ILE A 698 23.63 -18.29 -4.34
CA ILE A 698 24.36 -19.55 -4.22
C ILE A 698 25.39 -19.72 -5.33
N LEU A 699 25.08 -19.42 -6.59
CA LEU A 699 25.98 -19.74 -7.71
C LEU A 699 27.17 -18.78 -7.82
N SER A 700 27.03 -17.55 -7.34
CA SER A 700 28.11 -16.55 -7.41
C SER A 700 29.38 -17.03 -6.70
N PRO A 701 30.58 -16.96 -7.28
CA PRO A 701 31.82 -17.36 -6.58
C PRO A 701 32.13 -16.50 -5.36
N ARG A 702 31.78 -15.21 -5.44
CA ARG A 702 32.02 -14.18 -4.41
C ARG A 702 30.79 -13.28 -4.33
N LEU A 703 30.33 -13.00 -3.12
CA LEU A 703 29.14 -12.20 -2.84
C LEU A 703 29.54 -11.06 -1.90
N LEU A 704 29.20 -9.83 -2.28
CA LEU A 704 29.34 -8.64 -1.47
C LEU A 704 27.93 -8.11 -1.17
N GLU A 705 27.50 -8.22 0.07
CA GLU A 705 26.12 -8.00 0.46
C GLU A 705 25.98 -6.80 1.39
N TYR A 706 25.17 -5.82 0.98
CA TYR A 706 24.85 -4.64 1.77
C TYR A 706 23.53 -4.87 2.52
N GLY A 707 23.64 -5.38 3.75
CA GLY A 707 22.52 -5.70 4.63
C GLY A 707 22.13 -4.57 5.59
N TYR A 708 21.03 -4.75 6.34
CA TYR A 708 20.53 -3.72 7.28
C TYR A 708 21.49 -3.48 8.44
N GLU A 709 22.14 -4.55 8.90
CA GLU A 709 23.03 -4.50 10.05
C GLU A 709 24.47 -4.17 9.65
N ARG A 710 24.99 -4.87 8.64
CA ARG A 710 26.41 -4.86 8.27
C ARG A 710 26.61 -5.24 6.81
N VAL A 711 27.73 -4.79 6.24
CA VAL A 711 28.22 -5.32 4.96
C VAL A 711 28.81 -6.71 5.20
N ARG A 712 28.43 -7.68 4.37
CA ARG A 712 28.82 -9.09 4.45
C ARG A 712 29.57 -9.51 3.20
N TRP A 713 30.56 -10.38 3.39
CA TRP A 713 31.31 -11.02 2.33
C TRP A 713 31.16 -12.53 2.40
N SER A 714 30.90 -13.17 1.26
CA SER A 714 30.90 -14.62 1.15
C SER A 714 31.54 -15.09 -0.15
N CYS A 715 32.63 -15.85 -0.03
CA CYS A 715 33.17 -16.66 -1.12
C CYS A 715 32.88 -18.15 -0.88
N ARG A 716 33.38 -19.03 -1.76
CA ARG A 716 33.21 -20.50 -1.64
C ARG A 716 33.98 -21.15 -0.48
N SER A 717 34.89 -20.39 0.15
CA SER A 717 35.75 -20.87 1.23
C SER A 717 35.51 -20.17 2.56
N LEU A 718 35.08 -18.90 2.54
CA LEU A 718 35.01 -18.05 3.72
C LEU A 718 33.74 -17.17 3.69
N GLN A 719 33.19 -16.93 4.87
CA GLN A 719 32.18 -15.91 5.11
C GLN A 719 32.66 -14.99 6.23
N THR A 720 32.54 -13.69 6.04
CA THR A 720 32.93 -12.66 7.01
C THR A 720 32.02 -11.43 6.90
N SER A 721 32.14 -10.49 7.83
CA SER A 721 31.34 -9.27 7.86
C SER A 721 32.07 -8.09 8.49
N GLN A 722 31.58 -6.89 8.19
CA GLN A 722 32.04 -5.66 8.84
C GLN A 722 31.84 -5.77 10.37
N GLY A 723 32.85 -5.37 11.14
CA GLY A 723 32.88 -5.55 12.60
C GLY A 723 33.40 -6.93 13.05
N GLY A 724 33.95 -7.72 12.11
CA GLY A 724 34.39 -9.07 12.39
C GLY A 724 33.23 -10.06 12.41
N SER A 725 33.53 -11.30 12.05
CA SER A 725 32.64 -12.43 12.22
C SER A 725 33.36 -13.40 13.16
N ILE A 726 32.66 -13.92 14.16
CA ILE A 726 32.99 -15.27 14.64
C ILE A 726 32.94 -16.18 13.40
N GLN A 727 33.82 -17.16 13.26
CA GLN A 727 33.86 -18.07 12.10
C GLN A 727 32.60 -18.97 11.96
N SER A 728 31.40 -18.55 12.38
CA SER A 728 30.22 -19.41 12.52
C SER A 728 28.82 -18.79 12.39
N PRO A 729 28.54 -17.61 11.80
CA PRO A 729 27.23 -17.36 11.17
C PRO A 729 27.10 -18.16 9.87
N GLY A 730 28.24 -18.52 9.27
CA GLY A 730 28.27 -19.12 7.96
C GLY A 730 28.07 -20.62 7.88
N GLN A 731 28.35 -21.36 8.96
CA GLN A 731 28.32 -22.83 8.93
C GLN A 731 26.95 -23.44 8.60
N TYR A 732 25.89 -22.66 8.76
CA TYR A 732 24.50 -23.08 8.56
C TYR A 732 23.80 -22.34 7.43
N SER A 733 24.49 -21.40 6.74
CA SER A 733 23.92 -20.76 5.55
C SER A 733 23.79 -21.76 4.40
N SER A 734 22.65 -21.77 3.71
CA SER A 734 22.38 -22.65 2.57
C SER A 734 23.53 -22.67 1.56
N ARG A 735 24.11 -21.49 1.29
CA ARG A 735 25.31 -21.30 0.46
C ARG A 735 26.55 -22.03 0.97
N PHE A 736 26.92 -21.88 2.24
CA PHE A 736 28.12 -22.51 2.79
C PHE A 736 28.00 -24.03 2.82
N ILE A 737 26.85 -24.53 3.27
CA ILE A 737 26.57 -25.97 3.30
C ILE A 737 26.62 -26.54 1.88
N PHE A 738 26.02 -25.84 0.92
CA PHE A 738 26.08 -26.21 -0.48
C PHE A 738 27.53 -26.37 -0.96
N TYR A 739 28.38 -25.35 -0.80
CA TYR A 739 29.78 -25.44 -1.25
C TYR A 739 30.63 -26.45 -0.47
N ASN A 740 30.33 -26.69 0.81
CA ASN A 740 30.96 -27.78 1.56
C ASN A 740 30.60 -29.14 0.96
N SER A 741 29.33 -29.36 0.62
CA SER A 741 28.87 -30.62 0.03
C SER A 741 29.43 -30.88 -1.37
N LEU A 742 29.85 -29.85 -2.09
CA LEU A 742 30.52 -29.98 -3.40
C LEU A 742 32.00 -30.32 -3.29
N GLY A 743 32.66 -29.95 -2.18
CA GLY A 743 34.12 -30.06 -2.02
C GLY A 743 34.60 -31.26 -1.19
N SER A 744 33.69 -32.06 -0.63
CA SER A 744 34.00 -33.10 0.35
C SER A 744 34.27 -34.47 -0.28
N ASN A 745 35.49 -34.65 -0.79
CA ASN A 745 36.08 -36.00 -0.91
C ASN A 745 36.68 -36.49 0.43
N ILE A 746 36.49 -35.74 1.53
CA ILE A 746 37.18 -35.93 2.83
C ILE A 746 36.23 -36.47 3.92
N GLY A 747 34.94 -36.66 3.63
CA GLY A 747 33.94 -37.19 4.57
C GLY A 747 33.62 -38.67 4.34
N ALA A 748 33.21 -39.39 5.40
CA ALA A 748 32.83 -40.81 5.32
C ALA A 748 31.57 -41.07 4.46
N HIS A 749 30.70 -40.07 4.28
CA HIS A 749 29.43 -40.21 3.53
C HIS A 749 29.10 -39.00 2.62
N PRO A 750 29.81 -38.81 1.49
CA PRO A 750 29.64 -37.65 0.59
C PRO A 750 28.25 -37.47 -0.03
N HIS A 751 27.42 -38.52 -0.06
CA HIS A 751 26.06 -38.45 -0.57
C HIS A 751 25.08 -37.87 0.45
N ASP A 752 25.22 -38.23 1.72
CA ASP A 752 24.35 -37.75 2.80
C ASP A 752 24.53 -36.23 2.98
N GLN A 753 25.76 -35.73 2.84
CA GLN A 753 26.04 -34.29 2.87
C GLN A 753 25.29 -33.53 1.77
N ARG A 754 25.21 -34.09 0.57
CA ARG A 754 24.52 -33.48 -0.58
C ARG A 754 23.01 -33.54 -0.42
N ALA A 755 22.46 -34.62 0.13
CA ALA A 755 21.04 -34.72 0.44
C ALA A 755 20.63 -33.69 1.52
N VAL A 756 21.42 -33.56 2.58
CA VAL A 756 21.24 -32.52 3.62
C VAL A 756 21.36 -31.12 3.02
N ALA A 757 22.37 -30.88 2.17
CA ALA A 757 22.55 -29.59 1.49
C ALA A 757 21.35 -29.24 0.60
N TRP A 758 20.85 -30.20 -0.19
CA TRP A 758 19.67 -30.01 -1.03
C TRP A 758 18.45 -29.61 -0.20
N TRP A 759 18.18 -30.29 0.91
CA TRP A 759 17.04 -29.96 1.76
C TRP A 759 17.17 -28.61 2.47
N ARG A 760 18.39 -28.20 2.86
CA ARG A 760 18.63 -26.86 3.42
C ARG A 760 18.43 -25.76 2.38
N VAL A 761 18.93 -25.95 1.15
CA VAL A 761 18.66 -25.06 0.02
C VAL A 761 17.16 -25.01 -0.31
N LEU A 762 16.49 -26.15 -0.28
CA LEU A 762 15.07 -26.23 -0.64
C LEU A 762 14.15 -25.60 0.42
N SER A 763 14.47 -25.77 1.70
CA SER A 763 13.78 -25.07 2.80
C SER A 763 13.92 -23.56 2.68
N ASP A 764 15.13 -23.08 2.38
CA ASP A 764 15.40 -21.67 2.07
C ASP A 764 14.54 -21.21 0.87
N PHE A 765 14.63 -21.91 -0.27
CA PHE A 765 13.93 -21.58 -1.50
C PHE A 765 12.41 -21.48 -1.35
N THR A 766 11.77 -22.47 -0.73
CA THR A 766 10.30 -22.55 -0.67
C THR A 766 9.66 -21.55 0.29
N ARG A 767 10.43 -20.98 1.21
CA ARG A 767 10.00 -19.86 2.07
C ARG A 767 10.00 -18.51 1.33
N ARG A 768 10.68 -18.41 0.17
CA ARG A 768 10.73 -17.21 -0.66
C ARG A 768 9.52 -17.09 -1.59
N GLY A 769 9.21 -15.87 -1.99
CA GLY A 769 8.15 -15.52 -2.92
C GLY A 769 8.56 -15.65 -4.39
N LEU A 770 7.60 -16.11 -5.20
CA LEU A 770 7.66 -16.14 -6.67
C LEU A 770 6.51 -15.30 -7.23
N SER A 771 6.79 -14.47 -8.23
CA SER A 771 5.75 -13.71 -8.94
C SER A 771 4.87 -14.62 -9.79
N PHE A 772 5.47 -15.64 -10.43
CA PHE A 772 4.77 -16.62 -11.24
C PHE A 772 4.99 -18.03 -10.65
N PRO A 773 3.92 -18.72 -10.22
CA PRO A 773 4.06 -20.06 -9.64
C PRO A 773 4.69 -21.08 -10.59
N THR A 774 4.54 -20.91 -11.90
CA THR A 774 5.16 -21.75 -12.94
C THR A 774 6.69 -21.75 -12.89
N ASP A 775 7.31 -20.71 -12.33
CA ASP A 775 8.76 -20.54 -12.28
C ASP A 775 9.42 -21.34 -11.14
N LYS A 776 8.66 -22.10 -10.34
CA LYS A 776 9.18 -22.77 -9.14
C LYS A 776 10.30 -23.77 -9.41
N LEU A 777 10.16 -24.63 -10.43
CA LEU A 777 11.25 -25.55 -10.82
C LEU A 777 12.34 -24.85 -11.64
N PRO A 778 12.01 -23.98 -12.62
CA PRO A 778 13.03 -23.19 -13.33
C PRO A 778 13.97 -22.41 -12.41
N ALA A 779 13.44 -21.75 -11.37
CA ALA A 779 14.21 -20.87 -10.49
C ALA A 779 15.21 -21.57 -9.55
N ILE A 780 15.13 -22.89 -9.38
CA ILE A 780 16.09 -23.69 -8.60
C ILE A 780 16.89 -24.67 -9.47
N SER A 781 16.52 -24.81 -10.75
CA SER A 781 17.04 -25.82 -11.68
C SER A 781 18.56 -25.80 -11.81
N ALA A 782 19.16 -24.62 -11.75
CA ALA A 782 20.59 -24.43 -11.84
C ALA A 782 21.35 -24.98 -10.64
N ILE A 783 20.81 -24.78 -9.44
CA ILE A 783 21.40 -25.31 -8.20
C ILE A 783 21.30 -26.84 -8.21
N ALA A 784 20.18 -27.39 -8.69
CA ALA A 784 20.02 -28.83 -8.88
C ALA A 784 21.04 -29.37 -9.91
N SER A 785 21.22 -28.67 -11.04
CA SER A 785 22.19 -29.06 -12.07
C SER A 785 23.62 -29.12 -11.53
N GLU A 786 24.03 -28.16 -10.72
CA GLU A 786 25.36 -28.15 -10.08
C GLU A 786 25.55 -29.32 -9.10
N LEU A 787 24.56 -29.62 -8.26
CA LEU A 787 24.62 -30.77 -7.34
C LEU A 787 24.66 -32.11 -8.07
N ALA A 788 23.96 -32.21 -9.21
CA ALA A 788 24.01 -33.39 -10.04
C ALA A 788 25.36 -33.54 -10.75
N ALA A 789 25.93 -32.43 -11.24
CA ALA A 789 27.22 -32.42 -11.91
C ALA A 789 28.37 -32.81 -10.96
N SER A 790 28.25 -32.50 -9.67
CA SER A 790 29.21 -32.95 -8.65
C SER A 790 28.97 -34.38 -8.15
N SER A 791 27.99 -35.11 -8.70
CA SER A 791 27.70 -36.50 -8.34
C SER A 791 28.35 -37.47 -9.31
N GLU A 792 29.15 -38.40 -8.80
CA GLU A 792 29.67 -39.54 -9.56
C GLU A 792 29.21 -40.87 -8.92
N PRO A 793 28.45 -41.74 -9.63
CA PRO A 793 27.74 -41.45 -10.88
C PRO A 793 26.69 -40.34 -10.70
N ARG A 794 26.29 -39.71 -11.82
CA ARG A 794 25.25 -38.68 -11.83
C ARG A 794 23.92 -39.30 -11.37
N ASP A 795 23.27 -38.67 -10.39
CA ASP A 795 21.97 -39.12 -9.89
C ASP A 795 20.81 -38.59 -10.75
N ASP A 796 19.71 -39.34 -10.79
CA ASP A 796 18.51 -38.97 -11.52
C ASP A 796 17.68 -37.97 -10.71
N TYR A 797 17.34 -36.84 -11.34
CA TYR A 797 16.49 -35.81 -10.73
C TYR A 797 15.04 -36.01 -11.16
N LEU A 798 14.22 -36.45 -10.22
CA LEU A 798 12.82 -36.82 -10.42
C LEU A 798 11.92 -35.71 -9.89
N ALA A 799 11.52 -34.79 -10.78
CA ALA A 799 10.55 -33.73 -10.51
C ALA A 799 10.79 -32.94 -9.21
N GLY A 800 12.05 -32.73 -8.79
CA GLY A 800 12.37 -32.03 -7.54
C GLY A 800 13.13 -32.87 -6.51
N LEU A 801 13.18 -34.20 -6.65
CA LEU A 801 13.79 -35.13 -5.70
C LEU A 801 14.90 -35.97 -6.36
N TRP A 802 15.83 -36.48 -5.56
CA TRP A 802 16.93 -37.33 -6.03
C TRP A 802 16.54 -38.82 -5.93
N ARG A 803 16.80 -39.60 -6.98
CA ARG A 803 16.40 -41.02 -7.05
C ARG A 803 17.08 -41.85 -5.98
N ARG A 804 18.38 -41.65 -5.76
CA ARG A 804 19.17 -42.45 -4.82
C ARG A 804 18.59 -42.46 -3.41
N ASP A 805 18.20 -41.29 -2.92
CA ASP A 805 17.69 -41.09 -1.56
C ASP A 805 16.16 -40.93 -1.53
N LEU A 806 15.47 -41.34 -2.61
CA LEU A 806 14.04 -41.09 -2.81
C LEU A 806 13.15 -41.49 -1.62
N PRO A 807 13.35 -42.65 -0.95
CA PRO A 807 12.58 -42.99 0.25
C PRO A 807 12.63 -41.92 1.34
N LEU A 808 13.79 -41.34 1.62
CA LEU A 808 13.94 -40.26 2.60
C LEU A 808 13.37 -38.97 2.04
N HIS A 809 13.68 -38.66 0.79
CA HIS A 809 13.15 -37.46 0.14
C HIS A 809 11.62 -37.37 0.19
N LEU A 810 10.90 -38.49 0.19
CA LEU A 810 9.44 -38.53 0.36
C LEU A 810 8.95 -38.11 1.76
N LEU A 811 9.81 -37.99 2.77
CA LEU A 811 9.42 -37.59 4.14
C LEU A 811 9.35 -36.07 4.34
N TRP A 812 9.44 -35.30 3.26
CA TRP A 812 9.26 -33.85 3.31
C TRP A 812 7.91 -33.47 3.92
N ARG A 813 7.85 -32.31 4.58
CA ARG A 813 6.65 -31.83 5.24
C ARG A 813 6.40 -30.37 4.90
N ALA A 814 5.13 -30.02 4.66
CA ALA A 814 4.68 -28.64 4.55
C ALA A 814 4.67 -27.95 5.92
N ASP A 815 5.29 -26.77 5.98
CA ASP A 815 5.34 -25.87 7.13
C ASP A 815 4.25 -24.79 7.05
N PHE A 816 4.08 -24.03 8.13
CA PHE A 816 3.16 -22.90 8.18
C PHE A 816 3.78 -21.59 7.65
N PRO A 817 2.98 -20.69 7.04
CA PRO A 817 1.57 -20.87 6.71
C PRO A 817 1.40 -21.79 5.50
N ARG A 818 0.48 -22.76 5.62
CA ARG A 818 0.11 -23.65 4.51
C ARG A 818 -0.67 -22.88 3.45
N ARG A 819 -0.49 -23.29 2.20
CA ARG A 819 -1.09 -22.65 1.03
C ARG A 819 -1.84 -23.69 0.19
N ALA A 820 -2.77 -23.20 -0.63
CA ALA A 820 -3.48 -24.01 -1.62
C ALA A 820 -2.51 -24.56 -2.69
N ARG A 821 -2.85 -25.70 -3.29
CA ARG A 821 -2.11 -26.23 -4.45
C ARG A 821 -2.33 -25.34 -5.68
N PRO A 822 -1.37 -25.28 -6.61
CA PRO A 822 -1.56 -24.52 -7.85
C PRO A 822 -2.68 -25.13 -8.71
N ARG A 823 -3.44 -24.25 -9.40
CA ARG A 823 -4.54 -24.68 -10.27
C ARG A 823 -4.10 -25.47 -11.50
N SER A 824 -2.89 -25.22 -12.00
CA SER A 824 -2.32 -25.88 -13.17
C SER A 824 -1.29 -26.91 -12.73
N TYR A 825 -1.25 -28.05 -13.41
CA TYR A 825 -0.26 -29.10 -13.17
C TYR A 825 1.16 -28.54 -13.34
N ARG A 826 2.04 -28.90 -12.40
CA ARG A 826 3.46 -28.51 -12.38
C ARG A 826 4.38 -29.68 -12.07
N ALA A 827 3.96 -30.51 -11.13
CA ALA A 827 4.72 -31.62 -10.60
C ALA A 827 3.75 -32.67 -10.02
N PRO A 828 4.16 -33.94 -9.92
CA PRO A 828 3.36 -35.02 -9.34
C PRO A 828 3.14 -34.83 -7.83
N SER A 829 2.10 -35.45 -7.27
CA SER A 829 1.68 -35.21 -5.87
C SER A 829 2.75 -35.54 -4.83
N TRP A 830 3.67 -36.46 -5.14
CA TRP A 830 4.79 -36.84 -4.27
C TRP A 830 5.95 -35.83 -4.27
N SER A 831 5.98 -34.90 -5.21
CA SER A 831 6.99 -33.83 -5.26
C SER A 831 6.60 -32.64 -4.40
N TRP A 832 7.58 -32.06 -3.71
CA TRP A 832 7.42 -30.78 -3.00
C TRP A 832 7.01 -29.63 -3.92
N ALA A 833 7.30 -29.73 -5.23
CA ALA A 833 6.97 -28.69 -6.20
C ALA A 833 5.46 -28.66 -6.54
N ALA A 834 4.69 -29.65 -6.09
CA ALA A 834 3.24 -29.72 -6.26
C ALA A 834 2.44 -28.87 -5.25
N VAL A 835 3.10 -28.27 -4.25
CA VAL A 835 2.46 -27.39 -3.25
C VAL A 835 3.07 -25.99 -3.25
N GLU A 836 2.37 -25.00 -2.70
CA GLU A 836 2.90 -23.63 -2.51
C GLU A 836 3.40 -23.32 -1.10
N SER A 837 3.12 -24.21 -0.15
CA SER A 837 3.59 -24.11 1.23
C SER A 837 5.12 -24.15 1.30
N PRO A 838 5.75 -23.48 2.28
CA PRO A 838 7.14 -23.77 2.62
C PRO A 838 7.28 -25.24 3.00
N VAL A 839 8.41 -25.86 2.64
CA VAL A 839 8.67 -27.27 2.95
C VAL A 839 10.00 -27.44 3.67
N PHE A 840 10.08 -28.45 4.52
CA PHE A 840 11.33 -28.87 5.14
C PHE A 840 11.37 -30.39 5.25
N HIS A 841 12.55 -30.93 5.53
CA HIS A 841 12.72 -32.35 5.84
C HIS A 841 13.01 -32.51 7.33
N PRO A 842 12.23 -33.31 8.08
CA PRO A 842 12.34 -33.42 9.54
C PRO A 842 13.75 -33.77 10.05
N HIS A 843 14.46 -34.62 9.32
CA HIS A 843 15.79 -35.12 9.72
C HIS A 843 16.97 -34.35 9.07
N ALA A 844 16.70 -33.39 8.17
CA ALA A 844 17.79 -32.65 7.50
C ALA A 844 18.40 -31.56 8.41
N SER A 845 17.65 -31.08 9.40
CA SER A 845 18.17 -30.09 10.35
C SER A 845 19.19 -30.66 11.33
N ASP A 846 19.14 -31.99 11.55
CA ASP A 846 19.89 -32.65 12.62
C ASP A 846 21.30 -33.07 12.18
N GLY A 847 21.64 -32.84 10.91
CA GLY A 847 22.97 -33.01 10.35
C GLY A 847 23.16 -34.35 9.63
N GLU A 848 24.38 -34.56 9.15
CA GLU A 848 24.72 -35.66 8.23
C GLU A 848 24.67 -37.04 8.92
N GLU A 849 25.11 -37.12 10.18
CA GLU A 849 25.10 -38.39 10.92
C GLU A 849 23.67 -38.89 11.19
N GLU A 850 22.75 -37.98 11.53
CA GLU A 850 21.35 -38.34 11.73
C GLU A 850 20.66 -38.71 10.42
N TRP A 851 21.02 -38.02 9.33
CA TRP A 851 20.57 -38.37 7.99
C TRP A 851 20.97 -39.79 7.61
N ALA A 852 22.26 -40.14 7.78
CA ALA A 852 22.78 -41.48 7.49
C ALA A 852 22.08 -42.57 8.32
N ARG A 853 21.89 -42.34 9.63
CA ARG A 853 21.12 -43.25 10.51
C ARG A 853 19.69 -43.44 10.01
N THR A 854 19.03 -42.35 9.63
CA THR A 854 17.66 -42.39 9.11
C THR A 854 17.59 -43.11 7.76
N ALA A 855 18.62 -42.96 6.91
CA ALA A 855 18.75 -43.65 5.63
C ALA A 855 18.74 -45.18 5.81
N ASP A 856 19.45 -45.67 6.82
CA ASP A 856 19.46 -47.09 7.16
C ASP A 856 18.12 -47.62 7.69
N LEU A 857 17.31 -46.76 8.30
CA LEU A 857 15.99 -47.13 8.81
C LEU A 857 14.91 -47.14 7.72
N ALA A 858 15.05 -46.35 6.65
CA ALA A 858 14.05 -46.20 5.58
C ALA A 858 13.94 -47.41 4.62
N ARG A 859 14.41 -48.59 5.02
CA ARG A 859 14.46 -49.83 4.20
C ARG A 859 13.08 -50.45 3.95
N CYS A 860 12.01 -49.92 4.55
CA CYS A 860 10.63 -50.42 4.37
C CYS A 860 10.01 -50.03 3.02
N LEU A 861 10.66 -49.14 2.25
CA LEU A 861 10.18 -48.69 0.95
C LEU A 861 11.26 -48.93 -0.11
N THR A 862 10.87 -49.58 -1.20
CA THR A 862 11.73 -49.84 -2.37
C THR A 862 11.12 -49.21 -3.62
N VAL A 863 11.94 -48.54 -4.42
CA VAL A 863 11.50 -47.94 -5.68
C VAL A 863 11.54 -49.03 -6.77
N VAL A 864 10.37 -49.38 -7.30
CA VAL A 864 10.20 -50.45 -8.31
C VAL A 864 10.27 -49.88 -9.73
N GLY A 865 9.73 -48.68 -9.93
CA GLY A 865 9.73 -48.02 -11.24
C GLY A 865 9.38 -46.54 -11.10
N TYR A 866 9.78 -45.74 -12.08
CA TYR A 866 9.50 -44.31 -12.13
C TYR A 866 9.50 -43.83 -13.57
N SER A 867 8.80 -42.74 -13.84
CA SER A 867 8.94 -41.96 -15.06
C SER A 867 8.83 -40.47 -14.70
N ALA A 868 9.66 -39.64 -15.31
CA ALA A 868 9.60 -38.20 -15.22
C ALA A 868 9.97 -37.61 -16.58
N GLU A 869 8.97 -37.10 -17.30
CA GLU A 869 9.15 -36.55 -18.65
C GLU A 869 9.50 -35.06 -18.55
N PRO A 870 10.73 -34.63 -18.89
CA PRO A 870 11.09 -33.23 -18.80
C PRO A 870 10.36 -32.38 -19.85
N VAL A 871 10.15 -31.10 -19.56
CA VAL A 871 9.50 -30.16 -20.50
C VAL A 871 10.28 -30.05 -21.82
N SER A 872 11.61 -30.10 -21.74
CA SER A 872 12.51 -30.27 -22.89
C SER A 872 13.82 -30.96 -22.45
N PRO A 873 14.56 -31.60 -23.37
CA PRO A 873 15.86 -32.22 -23.05
C PRO A 873 16.89 -31.24 -22.46
N ALA A 874 16.85 -29.97 -22.89
CA ALA A 874 17.73 -28.91 -22.38
C ALA A 874 17.31 -28.40 -20.98
N ALA A 875 16.11 -28.76 -20.50
CA ALA A 875 15.49 -28.25 -19.29
C ALA A 875 15.21 -29.36 -18.26
N MET A 876 16.11 -30.35 -18.16
CA MET A 876 15.90 -31.56 -17.34
C MET A 876 15.65 -31.29 -15.84
N TYR A 877 16.11 -30.16 -15.31
CA TYR A 877 15.91 -29.75 -13.91
C TYR A 877 14.80 -28.70 -13.74
N ALA A 878 14.27 -28.14 -14.82
CA ALA A 878 13.41 -26.95 -14.81
C ALA A 878 11.92 -27.26 -14.93
N GLY A 879 11.51 -28.52 -15.04
CA GLY A 879 10.09 -28.89 -15.03
C GLY A 879 9.80 -30.24 -15.68
N VAL A 880 8.64 -30.81 -15.34
CA VAL A 880 8.14 -32.07 -15.91
C VAL A 880 6.75 -31.89 -16.53
N ARG A 881 6.46 -32.60 -17.62
CA ARG A 881 5.12 -32.67 -18.26
C ARG A 881 4.22 -33.67 -17.56
N SER A 882 4.80 -34.78 -17.13
CA SER A 882 4.18 -35.85 -16.37
C SER A 882 5.26 -36.58 -15.58
N ALA A 883 4.87 -37.16 -14.44
CA ALA A 883 5.73 -38.05 -13.71
C ALA A 883 4.89 -39.01 -12.84
N HIS A 884 5.36 -40.23 -12.66
CA HIS A 884 4.77 -41.20 -11.75
C HIS A 884 5.85 -42.01 -11.04
N LEU A 885 5.51 -42.52 -9.86
CA LEU A 885 6.41 -43.29 -9.02
C LEU A 885 5.71 -44.59 -8.60
N ILE A 886 6.38 -45.73 -8.80
CA ILE A 886 5.93 -47.06 -8.36
C ILE A 886 6.85 -47.52 -7.25
N VAL A 887 6.32 -47.63 -6.05
CA VAL A 887 7.04 -48.07 -4.85
C VAL A 887 6.43 -49.33 -4.29
N ARG A 888 7.26 -50.20 -3.74
CA ARG A 888 6.83 -51.36 -2.96
C ARG A 888 7.18 -51.11 -1.51
N GLY A 889 6.16 -51.11 -0.66
CA GLY A 889 6.31 -50.87 0.76
C GLY A 889 5.07 -51.30 1.54
N PHE A 890 5.15 -51.16 2.86
CA PHE A 890 4.09 -51.54 3.77
C PHE A 890 2.99 -50.47 3.80
N VAL A 891 1.76 -50.88 3.46
CA VAL A 891 0.59 -50.02 3.40
C VAL A 891 -0.45 -50.46 4.42
N LEU A 892 -1.02 -49.51 5.14
CA LEU A 892 -2.13 -49.72 6.06
C LEU A 892 -3.30 -48.81 5.68
N ASP A 893 -4.46 -49.40 5.47
CA ASP A 893 -5.68 -48.64 5.26
C ASP A 893 -6.20 -48.13 6.62
N ALA A 894 -6.47 -46.82 6.69
CA ALA A 894 -6.79 -46.09 7.90
C ALA A 894 -7.85 -45.03 7.63
N ARG A 895 -8.39 -44.45 8.70
CA ARG A 895 -9.37 -43.37 8.63
C ARG A 895 -8.87 -42.14 9.37
N LEU A 896 -8.86 -41.01 8.68
CA LEU A 896 -8.46 -39.71 9.24
C LEU A 896 -9.66 -39.00 9.86
N PHE A 897 -9.44 -38.41 11.03
CA PHE A 897 -10.40 -37.60 11.77
C PHE A 897 -9.79 -36.26 12.16
N ARG A 898 -10.64 -35.24 12.31
CA ARG A 898 -10.26 -33.95 12.86
C ARG A 898 -10.91 -33.78 14.23
N THR A 899 -10.09 -33.62 15.26
CA THR A 899 -10.53 -33.43 16.65
C THR A 899 -10.01 -32.08 17.14
N GLY A 900 -10.86 -31.04 17.09
CA GLY A 900 -10.44 -29.68 17.41
C GLY A 900 -9.40 -29.13 16.42
N THR A 901 -8.21 -28.80 16.93
CA THR A 901 -7.05 -28.32 16.14
C THR A 901 -6.08 -29.43 15.73
N GLU A 902 -6.29 -30.67 16.18
CA GLU A 902 -5.41 -31.80 15.89
C GLU A 902 -6.05 -32.79 14.90
N TYR A 903 -5.19 -33.51 14.18
CA TYR A 903 -5.57 -34.52 13.21
C TYR A 903 -5.25 -35.90 13.75
N GLU A 904 -6.27 -36.72 14.00
CA GLU A 904 -6.11 -38.07 14.53
C GLU A 904 -6.21 -39.12 13.42
N ILE A 905 -5.34 -40.12 13.50
CA ILE A 905 -5.36 -41.29 12.60
C ILE A 905 -5.92 -42.48 13.39
N GLN A 906 -7.10 -42.96 13.00
CA GLN A 906 -7.69 -44.17 13.55
C GLN A 906 -7.62 -45.29 12.53
N SER A 907 -7.15 -46.45 12.97
CA SER A 907 -7.29 -47.71 12.24
C SER A 907 -7.76 -48.74 13.26
N PRO A 908 -8.69 -49.65 12.92
CA PRO A 908 -9.25 -50.63 13.86
C PRO A 908 -8.20 -51.47 14.60
N LEU A 909 -6.97 -51.49 14.08
CA LEU A 909 -5.88 -52.39 14.50
C LEU A 909 -4.67 -51.67 15.12
N ILE A 910 -4.67 -50.33 15.18
CA ILE A 910 -3.61 -49.59 15.90
C ILE A 910 -4.06 -49.31 17.35
N HIS A 911 -3.90 -50.29 18.23
CA HIS A 911 -4.08 -50.12 19.68
C HIS A 911 -2.88 -49.41 20.32
N LEU A 912 -2.76 -48.10 20.12
CA LEU A 912 -1.82 -47.27 20.91
C LEU A 912 -2.60 -46.59 22.04
N GLN A 913 -2.27 -46.93 23.28
CA GLN A 913 -3.01 -46.53 24.49
C GLN A 913 -2.89 -45.03 24.86
N GLU A 914 -2.17 -44.22 24.09
CA GLU A 914 -2.03 -42.78 24.35
C GLU A 914 -2.34 -41.95 23.09
N ARG A 915 -3.29 -41.02 23.21
CA ARG A 915 -3.64 -40.04 22.17
C ARG A 915 -2.45 -39.11 21.93
N THR A 916 -1.77 -39.26 20.81
CA THR A 916 -1.08 -38.18 20.08
C THR A 916 -0.53 -38.74 18.76
N LYS A 917 -1.39 -38.84 17.75
CA LYS A 917 -0.97 -39.12 16.37
C LYS A 917 -1.12 -37.84 15.58
N THR A 918 -0.11 -37.46 14.80
CA THR A 918 -0.09 -36.19 14.08
C THR A 918 0.03 -36.44 12.60
N TYR A 919 -1.09 -36.28 11.90
CA TYR A 919 -1.13 -36.09 10.45
C TYR A 919 -0.76 -34.64 10.12
N TYR A 920 0.08 -34.46 9.11
CA TYR A 920 0.53 -33.18 8.61
C TYR A 920 0.12 -33.03 7.13
N PRO A 921 -0.98 -32.30 6.88
CA PRO A 921 -1.43 -31.92 5.54
C PRO A 921 -0.34 -31.25 4.71
N ASP A 922 -0.33 -31.53 3.40
CA ASP A 922 0.59 -30.90 2.44
C ASP A 922 0.06 -29.51 1.98
N ALA A 923 -1.26 -29.33 1.87
CA ALA A 923 -1.93 -28.10 1.44
C ALA A 923 -3.22 -27.80 2.22
N ILE A 924 -3.81 -26.61 2.00
CA ILE A 924 -5.05 -26.18 2.68
C ILE A 924 -6.23 -27.08 2.33
N GLU A 925 -6.30 -27.55 1.09
CA GLU A 925 -7.32 -28.50 0.64
C GLU A 925 -7.27 -29.75 1.50
N ASP A 926 -6.07 -30.30 1.71
CA ASP A 926 -5.85 -31.48 2.54
C ASP A 926 -6.32 -31.28 4.02
N GLU A 927 -6.40 -30.03 4.50
CA GLU A 927 -7.02 -29.66 5.78
C GLU A 927 -8.56 -29.59 5.73
N GLY A 928 -9.08 -28.94 4.69
CA GLY A 928 -10.51 -28.76 4.44
C GLY A 928 -11.23 -30.06 4.08
N PHE A 929 -10.50 -31.04 3.55
CA PHE A 929 -10.96 -32.39 3.23
C PHE A 929 -11.44 -33.19 4.46
N LEU A 930 -11.14 -32.72 5.68
CA LEU A 930 -11.58 -33.31 6.96
C LEU A 930 -12.72 -32.52 7.63
N ALA A 931 -13.35 -31.57 6.93
CA ALA A 931 -14.50 -30.81 7.43
C ALA A 931 -15.79 -31.65 7.43
N GLY A 932 -15.89 -32.57 8.39
CA GLY A 932 -17.07 -33.41 8.63
C GLY A 932 -16.80 -34.47 9.71
N SER A 933 -17.84 -34.89 10.43
CA SER A 933 -17.74 -35.89 11.52
C SER A 933 -17.53 -37.34 11.04
N ALA A 934 -17.62 -37.60 9.73
CA ALA A 934 -17.63 -38.95 9.17
C ALA A 934 -16.24 -39.59 8.98
N GLY A 935 -15.14 -38.84 9.16
CA GLY A 935 -13.78 -39.28 8.83
C GLY A 935 -13.59 -39.68 7.36
N ARG A 936 -12.35 -39.91 6.91
CA ARG A 936 -12.04 -40.27 5.52
C ARG A 936 -11.07 -41.43 5.42
N ASP A 937 -11.35 -42.36 4.52
CA ASP A 937 -10.48 -43.50 4.26
C ASP A 937 -9.24 -43.07 3.48
N VAL A 938 -8.08 -43.47 3.96
CA VAL A 938 -6.75 -43.16 3.43
C VAL A 938 -5.86 -44.40 3.52
N SER A 939 -4.77 -44.40 2.76
CA SER A 939 -3.72 -45.41 2.89
C SER A 939 -2.45 -44.76 3.44
N LEU A 940 -1.92 -45.33 4.52
CA LEU A 940 -0.63 -44.94 5.09
C LEU A 940 0.47 -45.78 4.46
N LEU A 941 1.47 -45.15 3.87
CA LEU A 941 2.65 -45.84 3.35
C LEU A 941 3.82 -45.63 4.31
N LEU A 942 4.28 -46.72 4.96
CA LEU A 942 5.36 -46.70 5.93
C LEU A 942 6.72 -46.58 5.24
N ILE A 943 7.55 -45.67 5.73
CA ILE A 943 8.92 -45.47 5.23
C ILE A 943 9.91 -45.81 6.34
N ILE A 944 9.73 -45.24 7.54
CA ILE A 944 10.54 -45.53 8.71
C ILE A 944 9.72 -46.40 9.68
N PRO A 945 10.16 -47.63 10.01
CA PRO A 945 9.47 -48.53 10.94
C PRO A 945 9.64 -48.09 12.40
N HIS A 946 9.04 -48.83 13.33
CA HIS A 946 9.29 -48.60 14.74
C HIS A 946 10.70 -49.05 15.13
N SER A 947 11.43 -48.19 15.84
CA SER A 947 12.67 -48.57 16.52
C SER A 947 12.74 -47.99 17.92
N THR A 948 13.72 -48.43 18.72
CA THR A 948 14.02 -47.85 20.03
C THR A 948 14.37 -46.36 19.97
N GLU A 949 14.82 -45.88 18.81
CA GLU A 949 15.34 -44.53 18.58
C GLU A 949 14.39 -43.65 17.76
N SER A 950 13.42 -44.23 17.03
CA SER A 950 12.56 -43.49 16.11
C SER A 950 11.09 -43.92 16.15
N SER A 951 10.21 -42.91 16.09
CA SER A 951 8.77 -43.12 15.91
C SER A 951 8.48 -43.54 14.45
N PRO A 952 7.53 -44.46 14.20
CA PRO A 952 7.12 -44.82 12.84
C PRO A 952 6.63 -43.62 12.03
N GLN A 953 7.11 -43.50 10.80
CA GLN A 953 6.87 -42.34 9.93
C GLN A 953 6.65 -42.77 8.48
N GLY A 954 5.90 -41.95 7.74
CA GLY A 954 5.64 -42.18 6.33
C GLY A 954 4.75 -41.13 5.71
N ILE A 955 4.18 -41.46 4.56
CA ILE A 955 3.30 -40.57 3.80
C ILE A 955 1.85 -41.06 3.82
N VAL A 956 0.94 -40.11 3.69
CA VAL A 956 -0.51 -40.34 3.63
C VAL A 956 -0.97 -40.22 2.19
N LEU A 957 -1.68 -41.22 1.71
CA LEU A 957 -2.14 -41.36 0.34
C LEU A 957 -3.67 -41.42 0.28
N ILE A 958 -4.23 -40.85 -0.78
CA ILE A 958 -5.63 -41.01 -1.16
C ILE A 958 -5.72 -41.70 -2.53
N GLN A 959 -6.64 -42.64 -2.67
CA GLN A 959 -6.88 -43.34 -3.94
C GLN A 959 -7.62 -42.41 -4.91
N ARG A 960 -7.19 -42.39 -6.18
CA ARG A 960 -7.87 -41.63 -7.25
C ARG A 960 -9.04 -42.44 -7.82
N GLU A 961 -9.96 -41.76 -8.51
CA GLU A 961 -11.16 -42.36 -9.11
C GLU A 961 -10.87 -43.57 -10.04
N ASN A 962 -9.68 -43.58 -10.67
CA ASN A 962 -9.16 -44.75 -11.37
C ASN A 962 -8.47 -45.67 -10.35
N GLU A 963 -9.15 -46.74 -9.90
CA GLU A 963 -8.86 -47.60 -8.74
C GLU A 963 -7.42 -48.15 -8.54
N GLN A 964 -6.44 -47.85 -9.40
CA GLN A 964 -5.05 -48.33 -9.30
C GLN A 964 -3.99 -47.24 -9.03
N THR A 965 -4.38 -45.99 -8.81
CA THR A 965 -3.43 -44.88 -8.60
C THR A 965 -3.72 -44.10 -7.32
N PHE A 966 -2.67 -43.58 -6.70
CA PHE A 966 -2.72 -42.83 -5.45
C PHE A 966 -2.14 -41.42 -5.64
N SER A 967 -2.63 -40.48 -4.84
CA SER A 967 -2.02 -39.16 -4.68
C SER A 967 -1.65 -38.92 -3.23
N ARG A 968 -0.51 -38.27 -3.02
CA ARG A 968 -0.04 -37.90 -1.68
C ARG A 968 -0.77 -36.66 -1.18
N ILE A 969 -1.24 -36.73 0.07
CA ILE A 969 -1.96 -35.65 0.76
C ILE A 969 -1.31 -35.22 2.08
N GLY A 970 -0.20 -35.84 2.48
CA GLY A 970 0.55 -35.41 3.65
C GLY A 970 1.55 -36.41 4.19
N TYR A 971 2.02 -36.10 5.39
CA TYR A 971 3.02 -36.85 6.15
C TYR A 971 2.43 -37.30 7.49
N PHE A 972 2.80 -38.47 8.00
CA PHE A 972 2.38 -38.93 9.33
C PHE A 972 3.55 -39.35 10.22
N ILE A 973 3.36 -39.17 11.53
CA ILE A 973 4.21 -39.73 12.57
C ILE A 973 3.34 -40.33 13.67
N LEU A 974 3.65 -41.58 14.04
CA LEU A 974 2.96 -42.29 15.12
C LEU A 974 3.81 -42.21 16.39
N LYS A 975 3.40 -41.43 17.39
CA LYS A 975 4.12 -41.40 18.67
C LYS A 975 3.82 -42.67 19.46
N THR A 976 4.85 -43.39 19.87
CA THR A 976 4.76 -44.51 20.81
C THR A 976 5.08 -43.99 22.22
N GLY A 977 4.18 -44.21 23.19
CA GLY A 977 4.34 -43.75 24.57
C GLY A 977 5.65 -44.22 25.21
N ARG A 978 6.22 -43.41 26.12
CA ARG A 978 7.50 -43.67 26.82
C ARG A 978 7.50 -44.88 27.77
N GLY A 979 6.44 -45.69 27.80
CA GLY A 979 6.23 -46.73 28.82
C GLY A 979 6.82 -48.12 28.53
N ILE A 980 7.30 -48.42 27.32
CA ILE A 980 7.70 -49.81 26.98
C ILE A 980 9.20 -50.09 27.26
N ALA A 981 10.02 -49.05 27.46
CA ALA A 981 11.47 -49.21 27.64
C ALA A 981 11.93 -49.68 29.03
N ASN A 982 11.03 -49.88 30.00
CA ASN A 982 11.38 -50.27 31.38
C ASN A 982 10.83 -51.64 31.82
N SER A 983 10.46 -52.53 30.89
CA SER A 983 10.33 -53.96 31.25
C SER A 983 11.73 -54.60 31.12
N GLN A 984 12.21 -55.20 32.21
CA GLN A 984 13.54 -55.80 32.33
C GLN A 984 13.82 -57.00 31.39
N ASP A 985 12.93 -57.29 30.43
CA ASP A 985 13.09 -58.37 29.45
C ASP A 985 13.75 -57.95 28.13
N SER A 986 14.09 -56.67 27.94
CA SER A 986 14.72 -56.19 26.69
C SER A 986 16.20 -56.58 26.52
N THR A 987 16.79 -57.33 27.45
CA THR A 987 18.19 -57.78 27.36
C THR A 987 18.37 -59.11 26.62
N LYS A 988 17.31 -59.72 26.08
CA LYS A 988 17.39 -61.02 25.36
C LYS A 988 16.90 -61.05 23.92
N LEU A 989 16.46 -59.94 23.33
CA LEU A 989 16.08 -59.89 21.93
C LEU A 989 16.94 -58.85 21.20
N GLY A 990 17.82 -59.35 20.32
CA GLY A 990 18.61 -58.52 19.42
C GLY A 990 17.70 -57.55 18.66
N VAL A 991 18.15 -56.31 18.56
CA VAL A 991 17.46 -55.18 17.93
C VAL A 991 16.97 -55.59 16.53
N GLN A 992 15.67 -55.85 16.39
CA GLN A 992 15.01 -56.06 15.11
C GLN A 992 13.96 -54.95 14.92
N ASN A 993 14.06 -54.23 13.81
CA ASN A 993 13.05 -53.28 13.36
C ASN A 993 11.71 -54.00 13.25
N THR A 994 10.71 -53.60 14.05
CA THR A 994 9.37 -54.21 14.02
C THR A 994 8.38 -53.29 13.34
N LEU A 995 7.44 -53.88 12.59
CA LEU A 995 6.31 -53.13 12.05
C LEU A 995 5.46 -52.60 13.21
N PRO A 996 4.95 -51.35 13.13
CA PRO A 996 4.01 -50.86 14.13
C PRO A 996 2.73 -51.72 14.13
N PRO A 997 2.01 -51.80 15.26
CA PRO A 997 0.78 -52.59 15.36
C PRO A 997 -0.22 -52.21 14.25
N GLY A 998 -0.74 -53.21 13.52
CA GLY A 998 -1.69 -53.04 12.42
C GLY A 998 -1.51 -54.08 11.29
N ASP A 999 -2.52 -54.27 10.45
CA ASP A 999 -2.47 -55.16 9.28
C ASP A 999 -1.75 -54.50 8.09
N TRP A 1000 -0.45 -54.30 8.24
CA TRP A 1000 0.39 -53.75 7.18
C TRP A 1000 0.56 -54.75 6.04
N THR A 1001 0.18 -54.36 4.82
CA THR A 1001 0.34 -55.17 3.62
C THR A 1001 1.48 -54.65 2.76
N ASN A 1002 2.44 -55.51 2.41
CA ASN A 1002 3.52 -55.13 1.50
C ASN A 1002 3.05 -55.25 0.04
N ARG A 1003 2.77 -54.11 -0.61
CA ARG A 1003 2.21 -54.06 -1.98
C ARG A 1003 2.86 -52.98 -2.82
N ASN A 1004 2.70 -53.10 -4.14
CA ASN A 1004 3.07 -52.04 -5.08
C ASN A 1004 2.04 -50.92 -5.03
N VAL A 1005 2.53 -49.67 -4.96
CA VAL A 1005 1.73 -48.45 -4.93
C VAL A 1005 2.23 -47.54 -6.05
N ARG A 1006 1.33 -47.18 -6.96
CA ARG A 1006 1.59 -46.19 -8.02
C ARG A 1006 1.10 -44.82 -7.55
N ILE A 1007 2.02 -43.87 -7.41
CA ILE A 1007 1.76 -42.51 -6.96
C ILE A 1007 1.93 -41.53 -8.12
N GLU A 1008 0.92 -40.69 -8.34
CA GLU A 1008 0.87 -39.67 -9.41
C GLU A 1008 0.64 -38.26 -8.86
#